data_AF-L1JCG2-F1
#
_entry.id   AF-L1JCG2-F1
#
_cell.length_a   1.000
_cell.length_b   1.000
_cell.length_c   1.000
_cell.angle_alpha   90.00
_cell.angle_beta   90.00
_cell.angle_gamma   90.00
#
_symmetry.space_group_name_H-M   'P 1'
#
loop_
_entity.id
_entity.type
_entity.pdbx_description
1 polymer ?
#
loop_
_entity_poly.entity_id
_entity_poly.type
_entity_poly.pdbx_seq_one_letter_code
_entity_poly.pdbx_strand_id
1 'polypeptide(L)'
;MLSERTSFKVLFLACCLQICAEKVFASSGVPLPVLAELYQRSRMHAEVAPGKMSSAWQAQAEAQGEVVRKMKEEMKANPAAHTKEQLDAEVAKLKELKAKADDPMNALEDPVIKAKYQLVRSVGEECVTDGELALLLSKKPDSFRLYDGFEPSGRMHIAQGIFKAMNVNKCTKSGGTFIFWVADWFALMNDKMGGDLEKIKTVGKYLVEVWKATGMDMDRVQFVWSSEEIASNAVSYWTQALDIARRTTITRVKKCCQIMGRLENKLTAAQILYPLMQATDIFFLKADICQLGVDQRKVNMLAREYCDSAGIKNKPIILSHHMLYGLKKGQEKMSKSDPDSAIFMEDTEEDVARKINNAYCPSKPEDEAPAAQAEDIDAGLESMHLTSDDLKNPCLDYVENIIFSVPEATFTAGGSTYNSFQSVKDDFVAGKLSEAELKGGLIAAVNRLLDPVRKHFKEDANAKAILDQVMQWKKENLVPPKGLKRLVAMQSSKPVWCVFAPYATAEITLGQLTSIIRHLQQAPADHQKVLWCPDWSSFAVNSCNGEQKVISACYSMMIEALTAVMPDLMKDVKVLIQSEAILLDPSQYWISVINVGRHFQLQRVRAVDEANETAGQVIAAMMHVGDVLAIAPSTICSSPAAKVAHELACDYIKETEVTEIAVPAVHVSPPVDSALKPPHMMDGPANADDEIYLLDASMDVGRKLKRAFCEPGNVEHCPPITLVDACVISAGKGLAINRKEENGGDKNYVSIDDLVADFKSGALHPGDLKPSVTKAVDAYMQLIRDRVKANDAAKKAEAELKNFLKKAAAKKKK
;
A
#
# COMPACT_ATOMS: atom_id res chain seq x y z
N MET A 1 -23.50 20.70 -28.44
CA MET A 1 -23.18 19.55 -29.32
C MET A 1 -21.87 18.87 -28.90
N LEU A 2 -21.73 18.47 -27.64
CA LEU A 2 -20.52 17.79 -27.12
C LEU A 2 -20.84 16.75 -26.01
N SER A 3 -22.02 16.12 -26.06
CA SER A 3 -22.42 15.08 -25.07
C SER A 3 -22.88 13.75 -25.68
N GLU A 4 -22.67 13.49 -26.97
CA GLU A 4 -23.13 12.25 -27.63
C GLU A 4 -22.02 11.31 -28.13
N ARG A 5 -20.74 11.58 -27.82
CA ARG A 5 -19.62 10.78 -28.37
C ARG A 5 -19.08 9.65 -27.48
N THR A 6 -19.75 9.32 -26.37
CA THR A 6 -19.27 8.27 -25.46
C THR A 6 -19.89 6.90 -25.76
N SER A 7 -21.13 6.82 -26.26
CA SER A 7 -21.80 5.55 -26.54
C SER A 7 -21.34 4.88 -27.85
N PHE A 8 -20.86 5.65 -28.83
CA PHE A 8 -20.38 5.10 -30.11
C PHE A 8 -18.99 4.44 -30.01
N LYS A 9 -18.15 4.86 -29.05
CA LYS A 9 -16.81 4.28 -28.86
C LYS A 9 -16.85 2.89 -28.22
N VAL A 10 -17.86 2.58 -27.41
CA VAL A 10 -18.03 1.25 -26.79
C VAL A 10 -18.54 0.23 -27.82
N LEU A 11 -19.48 0.62 -28.70
CA LEU A 11 -19.94 -0.24 -29.80
C LEU A 11 -18.83 -0.46 -30.86
N PHE A 12 -18.03 0.56 -31.16
CA PHE A 12 -16.93 0.43 -32.12
C PHE A 12 -15.77 -0.43 -31.58
N LEU A 13 -15.47 -0.36 -30.27
CA LEU A 13 -14.49 -1.25 -29.63
C LEU A 13 -14.97 -2.70 -29.58
N ALA A 14 -16.27 -2.93 -29.31
CA ALA A 14 -16.87 -4.25 -29.30
C ALA A 14 -16.87 -4.90 -30.70
N CYS A 15 -17.21 -4.15 -31.76
CA CYS A 15 -17.08 -4.62 -33.15
C CYS A 15 -15.62 -4.85 -33.57
N CYS A 16 -14.67 -4.03 -33.12
CA CYS A 16 -13.25 -4.25 -33.42
C CYS A 16 -12.67 -5.46 -32.68
N LEU A 17 -13.13 -5.75 -31.45
CA LEU A 17 -12.79 -6.97 -30.71
C LEU A 17 -13.38 -8.22 -31.37
N GLN A 18 -14.57 -8.12 -31.96
CA GLN A 18 -15.21 -9.21 -32.69
C GLN A 18 -14.48 -9.55 -33.99
N ILE A 19 -14.01 -8.54 -34.73
CA ILE A 19 -13.21 -8.73 -35.97
C ILE A 19 -11.79 -9.25 -35.65
N CYS A 20 -11.21 -8.84 -34.52
CA CYS A 20 -9.90 -9.37 -34.07
C CYS A 20 -10.01 -10.82 -33.57
N ALA A 21 -11.10 -11.21 -32.92
CA ALA A 21 -11.33 -12.59 -32.50
C ALA A 21 -11.46 -13.52 -33.72
N GLU A 22 -12.23 -13.13 -34.75
CA GLU A 22 -12.41 -13.94 -35.97
C GLU A 22 -11.10 -14.22 -36.72
N LYS A 23 -10.10 -13.32 -36.65
CA LYS A 23 -8.78 -13.52 -37.29
C LYS A 23 -7.79 -14.33 -36.44
N VAL A 24 -7.89 -14.29 -35.12
CA VAL A 24 -7.01 -15.05 -34.21
C VAL A 24 -7.48 -16.50 -34.05
N PHE A 25 -8.79 -16.77 -34.17
CA PHE A 25 -9.34 -18.13 -33.99
C PHE A 25 -9.35 -18.99 -35.26
N ALA A 26 -9.04 -18.41 -36.44
CA ALA A 26 -8.89 -19.16 -37.69
C ALA A 26 -7.60 -20.04 -37.73
N SER A 27 -6.66 -19.87 -36.80
CA SER A 27 -5.37 -20.59 -36.79
C SER A 27 -5.25 -21.72 -35.74
N SER A 28 -6.28 -22.00 -34.93
CA SER A 28 -6.17 -22.92 -33.78
C SER A 28 -6.88 -24.27 -33.91
N GLY A 29 -7.49 -24.59 -35.07
CA GLY A 29 -7.95 -25.95 -35.39
C GLY A 29 -9.05 -26.55 -34.49
N VAL A 30 -9.76 -25.73 -33.70
CA VAL A 30 -10.83 -26.20 -32.81
C VAL A 30 -12.14 -26.43 -33.60
N PRO A 31 -12.83 -27.59 -33.48
CA PRO A 31 -14.06 -27.87 -34.21
C PRO A 31 -15.22 -26.91 -33.85
N LEU A 32 -15.93 -26.43 -34.88
CA LEU A 32 -17.05 -25.47 -34.78
C LEU A 32 -18.12 -25.79 -33.70
N PRO A 33 -18.50 -27.06 -33.45
CA PRO A 33 -19.49 -27.39 -32.41
C PRO A 33 -19.02 -27.09 -30.98
N VAL A 34 -17.71 -27.22 -30.71
CA VAL A 34 -17.12 -26.94 -29.38
C VAL A 34 -17.00 -25.44 -29.14
N LEU A 35 -16.76 -24.66 -30.20
CA LEU A 35 -16.81 -23.20 -30.17
C LEU A 35 -18.22 -22.67 -29.95
N ALA A 36 -19.24 -23.32 -30.52
CA ALA A 36 -20.64 -22.98 -30.26
C ALA A 36 -21.03 -23.26 -28.80
N GLU A 37 -20.50 -24.33 -28.19
CA GLU A 37 -20.75 -24.66 -26.79
C GLU A 37 -20.00 -23.72 -25.82
N LEU A 38 -18.77 -23.31 -26.13
CA LEU A 38 -18.02 -22.32 -25.35
C LEU A 38 -18.62 -20.91 -25.48
N TYR A 39 -19.11 -20.55 -26.67
CA TYR A 39 -19.82 -19.29 -26.90
C TYR A 39 -21.22 -19.30 -26.25
N GLN A 40 -21.91 -20.43 -26.21
CA GLN A 40 -23.15 -20.59 -25.43
C GLN A 40 -22.89 -20.56 -23.92
N ARG A 41 -21.77 -21.11 -23.42
CA ARG A 41 -21.40 -21.00 -22.01
C ARG A 41 -20.94 -19.59 -21.63
N SER A 42 -20.26 -18.86 -22.52
CA SER A 42 -19.93 -17.44 -22.30
C SER A 42 -21.16 -16.54 -22.43
N ARG A 43 -22.12 -16.89 -23.31
CA ARG A 43 -23.45 -16.27 -23.34
C ARG A 43 -24.22 -16.60 -22.08
N MET A 44 -24.23 -17.83 -21.56
CA MET A 44 -24.89 -18.12 -20.28
C MET A 44 -24.25 -17.38 -19.09
N HIS A 45 -22.94 -17.13 -19.10
CA HIS A 45 -22.29 -16.25 -18.11
C HIS A 45 -22.53 -14.75 -18.34
N ALA A 46 -22.91 -14.33 -19.55
CA ALA A 46 -23.29 -12.95 -19.90
C ALA A 46 -24.83 -12.73 -19.94
N GLU A 47 -25.62 -13.80 -19.91
CA GLU A 47 -27.09 -13.88 -19.90
C GLU A 47 -27.64 -14.40 -18.57
N VAL A 48 -26.82 -14.43 -17.51
CA VAL A 48 -27.32 -14.00 -16.19
C VAL A 48 -27.36 -12.47 -16.22
N ALA A 49 -28.17 -11.94 -17.14
CA ALA A 49 -28.76 -10.64 -16.95
C ALA A 49 -29.51 -10.70 -15.61
N PRO A 50 -29.44 -9.64 -14.78
CA PRO A 50 -30.26 -9.59 -13.59
C PRO A 50 -31.69 -9.81 -14.06
N GLY A 51 -32.34 -10.85 -13.54
CA GLY A 51 -33.80 -10.89 -13.59
C GLY A 51 -34.24 -9.54 -13.06
N LYS A 52 -34.78 -8.70 -13.94
CA LYS A 52 -35.32 -7.39 -13.58
C LYS A 52 -36.54 -7.64 -12.69
N MET A 53 -36.31 -7.93 -11.42
CA MET A 53 -37.07 -7.21 -10.40
C MET A 53 -36.45 -5.81 -10.39
N SER A 54 -36.83 -5.01 -11.39
CA SER A 54 -36.81 -3.56 -11.19
C SER A 54 -37.67 -3.35 -9.96
N SER A 55 -37.05 -2.98 -8.84
CA SER A 55 -37.82 -2.57 -7.67
C SER A 55 -38.74 -1.43 -8.13
N ALA A 56 -39.95 -1.33 -7.58
CA ALA A 56 -40.89 -0.27 -7.95
C ALA A 56 -40.21 1.12 -7.97
N TRP A 57 -39.22 1.31 -7.10
CA TRP A 57 -38.35 2.47 -7.06
C TRP A 57 -37.46 2.66 -8.30
N GLN A 58 -36.80 1.64 -8.85
CA GLN A 58 -35.97 1.79 -10.07
C GLN A 58 -36.85 2.20 -11.27
N ALA A 59 -38.04 1.60 -11.40
CA ALA A 59 -39.02 1.99 -12.40
C ALA A 59 -39.53 3.42 -12.18
N GLN A 60 -39.72 3.83 -10.92
CA GLN A 60 -40.14 5.18 -10.55
C GLN A 60 -39.03 6.22 -10.80
N ALA A 61 -37.76 5.89 -10.53
CA ALA A 61 -36.61 6.73 -10.82
C ALA A 61 -36.38 6.89 -12.34
N GLU A 62 -36.56 5.82 -13.12
CA GLU A 62 -36.54 5.88 -14.59
C GLU A 62 -37.70 6.73 -15.13
N ALA A 63 -38.93 6.53 -14.61
CA ALA A 63 -40.09 7.32 -15.01
C ALA A 63 -39.95 8.81 -14.66
N GLN A 64 -39.45 9.13 -13.45
CA GLN A 64 -39.16 10.51 -13.05
C GLN A 64 -38.02 11.11 -13.87
N GLY A 65 -36.99 10.34 -14.19
CA GLY A 65 -35.90 10.74 -15.09
C GLY A 65 -36.40 11.04 -16.52
N GLU A 66 -37.38 10.28 -17.00
CA GLU A 66 -38.00 10.49 -18.31
C GLU A 66 -38.91 11.72 -18.36
N VAL A 67 -39.65 12.01 -17.28
CA VAL A 67 -40.39 13.28 -17.10
C VAL A 67 -39.41 14.46 -17.13
N VAL A 68 -38.30 14.39 -16.40
CA VAL A 68 -37.23 15.42 -16.41
C VAL A 68 -36.64 15.59 -17.81
N ARG A 69 -36.48 14.50 -18.57
CA ARG A 69 -35.96 14.55 -19.96
C ARG A 69 -36.93 15.23 -20.90
N LYS A 70 -38.23 14.86 -20.86
CA LYS A 70 -39.28 15.49 -21.68
C LYS A 70 -39.42 16.99 -21.40
N MET A 71 -39.41 17.40 -20.12
CA MET A 71 -39.43 18.82 -19.77
C MET A 71 -38.19 19.57 -20.28
N LYS A 72 -36.99 18.98 -20.21
CA LYS A 72 -35.77 19.58 -20.80
C LYS A 72 -35.83 19.72 -22.33
N GLU A 73 -36.48 18.79 -23.02
CA GLU A 73 -36.68 18.83 -24.47
C GLU A 73 -37.71 19.91 -24.85
N GLU A 74 -38.81 20.05 -24.09
CA GLU A 74 -39.80 21.13 -24.25
C GLU A 74 -39.21 22.53 -23.99
N MET A 75 -38.39 22.69 -22.94
CA MET A 75 -37.71 23.95 -22.64
C MET A 75 -36.71 24.37 -23.73
N LYS A 76 -36.08 23.41 -24.42
CA LYS A 76 -35.21 23.67 -25.58
C LYS A 76 -36.01 24.05 -26.83
N ALA A 77 -37.24 23.58 -26.96
CA ALA A 77 -38.09 23.81 -28.12
C ALA A 77 -38.73 25.21 -28.14
N ASN A 78 -38.92 25.86 -26.98
CA ASN A 78 -39.53 27.20 -26.92
C ASN A 78 -38.90 28.14 -25.86
N PRO A 79 -37.69 28.67 -26.09
CA PRO A 79 -36.98 29.52 -25.13
C PRO A 79 -37.59 30.92 -24.93
N ALA A 80 -38.55 31.34 -25.75
CA ALA A 80 -39.14 32.69 -25.73
C ALA A 80 -40.42 32.80 -24.86
N ALA A 81 -40.92 31.70 -24.30
CA ALA A 81 -42.18 31.67 -23.54
C ALA A 81 -42.00 31.78 -22.01
N HIS A 82 -40.76 31.83 -21.50
CA HIS A 82 -40.47 31.78 -20.06
C HIS A 82 -39.45 32.86 -19.68
N THR A 83 -39.71 33.60 -18.59
CA THR A 83 -38.72 34.54 -18.05
C THR A 83 -37.51 33.79 -17.48
N LYS A 84 -36.33 34.43 -17.42
CA LYS A 84 -35.11 33.82 -16.89
C LYS A 84 -35.31 33.27 -15.47
N GLU A 85 -36.08 33.98 -14.63
CA GLU A 85 -36.41 33.57 -13.27
C GLU A 85 -37.30 32.33 -13.20
N GLN A 86 -38.26 32.17 -14.14
CA GLN A 86 -39.08 30.96 -14.24
C GLN A 86 -38.22 29.75 -14.64
N LEU A 87 -37.29 29.95 -15.57
CA LEU A 87 -36.37 28.91 -16.02
C LEU A 87 -35.45 28.43 -14.88
N ASP A 88 -34.90 29.37 -14.10
CA ASP A 88 -34.01 29.06 -12.97
C ASP A 88 -34.76 28.35 -11.83
N ALA A 89 -36.00 28.77 -11.53
CA ALA A 89 -36.86 28.11 -10.54
C ALA A 89 -37.24 26.68 -10.95
N GLU A 90 -37.54 26.46 -12.22
CA GLU A 90 -37.91 25.14 -12.74
C GLU A 90 -36.70 24.20 -12.81
N VAL A 91 -35.51 24.71 -13.18
CA VAL A 91 -34.24 23.97 -13.08
C VAL A 91 -33.90 23.62 -11.63
N ALA A 92 -34.15 24.51 -10.67
CA ALA A 92 -33.95 24.23 -9.25
C ALA A 92 -34.91 23.12 -8.77
N LYS A 93 -36.19 23.17 -9.15
CA LYS A 93 -37.18 22.14 -8.84
C LYS A 93 -36.83 20.78 -9.48
N LEU A 94 -36.34 20.77 -10.72
CA LEU A 94 -35.86 19.57 -11.39
C LEU A 94 -34.61 18.98 -10.73
N LYS A 95 -33.70 19.83 -10.22
CA LYS A 95 -32.54 19.38 -9.43
C LYS A 95 -32.97 18.77 -8.11
N GLU A 96 -33.97 19.36 -7.44
CA GLU A 96 -34.51 18.83 -6.18
C GLU A 96 -35.24 17.49 -6.37
N LEU A 97 -36.11 17.39 -7.38
CA LEU A 97 -36.79 16.13 -7.72
C LEU A 97 -35.79 15.04 -8.11
N LYS A 98 -34.76 15.40 -8.89
CA LYS A 98 -33.69 14.47 -9.21
C LYS A 98 -32.88 14.07 -7.98
N ALA A 99 -32.56 15.00 -7.07
CA ALA A 99 -31.85 14.69 -5.83
C ALA A 99 -32.66 13.77 -4.90
N LYS A 100 -33.99 13.96 -4.84
CA LYS A 100 -34.91 13.07 -4.13
C LYS A 100 -35.01 11.71 -4.81
N ALA A 101 -35.08 11.65 -6.14
CA ALA A 101 -35.13 10.39 -6.88
C ALA A 101 -33.82 9.60 -6.75
N ASP A 102 -32.67 10.30 -6.78
CA ASP A 102 -31.33 9.73 -6.66
C ASP A 102 -30.90 9.50 -5.19
N ASP A 103 -31.77 9.79 -4.20
CA ASP A 103 -31.47 9.55 -2.78
C ASP A 103 -31.23 8.05 -2.55
N PRO A 104 -30.01 7.63 -2.14
CA PRO A 104 -29.69 6.24 -1.91
C PRO A 104 -30.59 5.58 -0.84
N MET A 105 -31.20 6.37 0.05
CA MET A 105 -32.10 5.87 1.09
C MET A 105 -33.43 5.34 0.55
N ASN A 106 -33.82 5.73 -0.66
CA ASN A 106 -35.04 5.18 -1.26
C ASN A 106 -34.92 3.67 -1.55
N ALA A 107 -33.70 3.12 -1.59
CA ALA A 107 -33.48 1.67 -1.63
C ALA A 107 -34.17 0.93 -0.46
N LEU A 108 -34.48 1.62 0.65
CA LEU A 108 -35.15 1.09 1.83
C LEU A 108 -36.69 1.11 1.73
N GLU A 109 -37.27 1.51 0.59
CA GLU A 109 -38.71 1.37 0.35
C GLU A 109 -39.15 -0.09 0.27
N ASP A 110 -38.25 -0.98 -0.19
CA ASP A 110 -38.47 -2.42 -0.13
C ASP A 110 -38.37 -2.91 1.34
N PRO A 111 -39.44 -3.49 1.92
CA PRO A 111 -39.44 -3.95 3.31
C PRO A 111 -38.35 -4.99 3.62
N VAL A 112 -37.97 -5.82 2.64
CA VAL A 112 -36.93 -6.85 2.81
C VAL A 112 -35.55 -6.20 2.92
N ILE A 113 -35.26 -5.25 2.03
CA ILE A 113 -34.00 -4.50 2.05
C ILE A 113 -33.92 -3.63 3.30
N LYS A 114 -35.02 -3.02 3.72
CA LYS A 114 -35.11 -2.25 4.96
C LYS A 114 -34.78 -3.09 6.19
N ALA A 115 -35.34 -4.30 6.29
CA ALA A 115 -35.05 -5.21 7.40
C ALA A 115 -33.57 -5.62 7.43
N LYS A 116 -33.00 -6.00 6.27
CA LYS A 116 -31.56 -6.32 6.14
C LYS A 116 -30.68 -5.12 6.52
N TYR A 117 -31.03 -3.93 6.05
CA TYR A 117 -30.33 -2.70 6.39
C TYR A 117 -30.34 -2.42 7.88
N GLN A 118 -31.50 -2.50 8.55
CA GLN A 118 -31.60 -2.29 10.00
C GLN A 118 -30.74 -3.28 10.78
N LEU A 119 -30.77 -4.55 10.38
CA LEU A 119 -29.98 -5.59 11.04
C LEU A 119 -28.48 -5.36 10.86
N VAL A 120 -28.00 -5.08 9.65
CA VAL A 120 -26.57 -4.77 9.41
C VAL A 120 -26.16 -3.46 10.09
N ARG A 121 -26.98 -2.41 9.99
CA ARG A 121 -26.69 -1.09 10.57
C ARG A 121 -26.59 -1.13 12.10
N SER A 122 -27.31 -2.04 12.76
CA SER A 122 -27.25 -2.26 14.21
C SER A 122 -25.92 -2.83 14.72
N VAL A 123 -25.06 -3.33 13.83
CA VAL A 123 -23.72 -3.83 14.18
C VAL A 123 -22.74 -2.68 14.47
N GLY A 124 -22.90 -1.56 13.76
CA GLY A 124 -22.01 -0.42 13.85
C GLY A 124 -22.54 0.66 14.77
N GLU A 125 -21.68 1.18 15.64
CA GLU A 125 -21.88 2.47 16.29
C GLU A 125 -21.84 3.59 15.24
N GLU A 126 -20.92 3.48 14.29
CA GLU A 126 -20.77 4.40 13.15
C GLU A 126 -20.92 3.67 11.81
N CYS A 127 -21.55 4.36 10.84
CA CYS A 127 -21.61 3.92 9.45
C CYS A 127 -21.18 5.05 8.50
N VAL A 128 -20.15 4.81 7.67
CA VAL A 128 -19.67 5.73 6.63
C VAL A 128 -19.78 5.07 5.26
N THR A 129 -20.79 5.36 4.43
CA THR A 129 -21.99 6.16 4.71
C THR A 129 -23.25 5.30 4.64
N ASP A 130 -24.28 5.67 5.41
CA ASP A 130 -25.56 4.96 5.41
C ASP A 130 -26.16 4.81 3.99
N GLY A 131 -26.04 5.83 3.14
CA GLY A 131 -26.58 5.79 1.78
C GLY A 131 -25.86 4.79 0.88
N GLU A 132 -24.53 4.70 1.00
CA GLU A 132 -23.74 3.68 0.29
C GLU A 132 -24.13 2.27 0.77
N LEU A 133 -24.40 2.08 2.06
CA LEU A 133 -24.86 0.80 2.62
C LEU A 133 -26.23 0.39 2.08
N ALA A 134 -27.21 1.30 2.08
CA ALA A 134 -28.54 1.04 1.53
C ALA A 134 -28.48 0.64 0.05
N LEU A 135 -27.66 1.36 -0.73
CA LEU A 135 -27.45 1.06 -2.15
C LEU A 135 -26.74 -0.28 -2.38
N LEU A 136 -25.76 -0.63 -1.54
CA LEU A 136 -25.07 -1.91 -1.59
C LEU A 136 -26.06 -3.06 -1.37
N LEU A 137 -26.87 -2.99 -0.31
CA LEU A 137 -27.83 -4.05 0.03
C LEU A 137 -28.92 -4.22 -1.03
N SER A 138 -29.33 -3.13 -1.69
CA SER A 138 -30.24 -3.22 -2.84
C SER A 138 -29.60 -3.90 -4.06
N LYS A 139 -28.32 -3.64 -4.35
CA LYS A 139 -27.62 -4.19 -5.53
C LYS A 139 -27.09 -5.60 -5.33
N LYS A 140 -26.67 -5.94 -4.13
CA LYS A 140 -26.03 -7.21 -3.76
C LYS A 140 -26.65 -7.78 -2.47
N PRO A 141 -27.97 -8.08 -2.45
CA PRO A 141 -28.66 -8.44 -1.22
C PRO A 141 -28.13 -9.71 -0.54
N ASP A 142 -27.50 -10.63 -1.27
CA ASP A 142 -27.06 -11.94 -0.74
C ASP A 142 -25.60 -12.30 -1.06
N SER A 143 -24.80 -11.31 -1.48
CA SER A 143 -23.43 -11.55 -1.96
C SER A 143 -22.43 -10.43 -1.62
N PHE A 144 -22.73 -9.59 -0.62
CA PHE A 144 -21.81 -8.55 -0.17
C PHE A 144 -20.75 -9.14 0.76
N ARG A 145 -19.53 -8.59 0.70
CA ARG A 145 -18.38 -9.07 1.48
C ARG A 145 -18.07 -8.12 2.62
N LEU A 146 -17.92 -8.66 3.82
CA LEU A 146 -17.41 -7.94 4.97
C LEU A 146 -16.10 -8.58 5.42
N TYR A 147 -15.25 -7.81 6.08
CA TYR A 147 -14.09 -8.39 6.75
C TYR A 147 -13.82 -7.72 8.09
N ASP A 148 -13.16 -8.50 8.96
CA ASP A 148 -12.49 -8.02 10.15
C ASP A 148 -11.13 -8.72 10.27
N GLY A 149 -10.10 -7.95 10.64
CA GLY A 149 -8.75 -8.43 10.81
C GLY A 149 -8.36 -8.50 12.27
N PHE A 150 -7.64 -9.56 12.63
CA PHE A 150 -7.18 -9.74 14.01
C PHE A 150 -5.72 -10.18 14.05
N GLU A 151 -4.95 -9.59 14.96
CA GLU A 151 -3.60 -10.01 15.26
C GLU A 151 -3.62 -11.22 16.20
N PRO A 152 -3.00 -12.37 15.82
CA PRO A 152 -2.82 -13.48 16.74
C PRO A 152 -1.78 -13.13 17.81
N SER A 153 -2.26 -12.63 18.96
CA SER A 153 -1.39 -12.01 19.98
C SER A 153 -1.43 -12.66 21.37
N GLY A 154 -2.10 -13.80 21.50
CA GLY A 154 -2.28 -14.55 22.75
C GLY A 154 -3.72 -15.00 22.95
N ARG A 155 -4.17 -15.06 24.20
CA ARG A 155 -5.55 -15.44 24.59
C ARG A 155 -6.60 -14.51 23.96
N MET A 156 -7.77 -15.08 23.64
CA MET A 156 -8.91 -14.34 23.08
C MET A 156 -9.78 -13.78 24.20
N HIS A 157 -10.04 -12.47 24.20
CA HIS A 157 -11.01 -11.87 25.11
C HIS A 157 -12.43 -11.94 24.55
N ILE A 158 -13.44 -11.81 25.41
CA ILE A 158 -14.85 -12.02 25.05
C ILE A 158 -15.38 -11.10 23.94
N ALA A 159 -14.87 -9.86 23.83
CA ALA A 159 -15.21 -8.99 22.70
C ALA A 159 -14.77 -9.58 21.34
N GLN A 160 -13.59 -10.19 21.28
CA GLN A 160 -13.06 -10.81 20.05
C GLN A 160 -13.78 -12.13 19.73
N GLY A 161 -14.30 -12.83 20.72
CA GLY A 161 -15.03 -14.09 20.54
C GLY A 161 -16.53 -13.89 20.40
N ILE A 162 -17.26 -13.86 21.53
CA ILE A 162 -18.73 -13.86 21.55
C ILE A 162 -19.32 -12.61 20.87
N PHE A 163 -18.87 -11.41 21.25
CA PHE A 163 -19.44 -10.18 20.68
C PHE A 163 -19.21 -10.09 19.17
N LYS A 164 -18.01 -10.46 18.71
CA LYS A 164 -17.71 -10.57 17.28
C LYS A 164 -18.61 -11.60 16.60
N ALA A 165 -18.78 -12.78 17.18
CA ALA A 165 -19.64 -13.82 16.63
C ALA A 165 -21.10 -13.35 16.47
N MET A 166 -21.63 -12.60 17.43
CA MET A 166 -22.97 -12.00 17.34
C MET A 166 -23.08 -11.02 16.17
N ASN A 167 -22.09 -10.14 16.01
CA ASN A 167 -22.03 -9.18 14.90
C ASN A 167 -21.93 -9.88 13.54
N VAL A 168 -21.08 -10.91 13.44
CA VAL A 168 -20.94 -11.74 12.22
C VAL A 168 -22.25 -12.41 11.88
N ASN A 169 -22.94 -13.01 12.86
CA ASN A 169 -24.22 -13.68 12.65
C ASN A 169 -25.32 -12.72 12.16
N LYS A 170 -25.33 -11.46 12.60
CA LYS A 170 -26.24 -10.44 12.03
C LYS A 170 -25.94 -10.19 10.55
N CYS A 171 -24.66 -10.09 10.19
CA CYS A 171 -24.23 -9.85 8.82
C CYS A 171 -24.49 -11.05 7.89
N THR A 172 -24.22 -12.28 8.33
CA THR A 172 -24.43 -13.50 7.52
C THR A 172 -25.92 -13.79 7.32
N LYS A 173 -26.76 -13.58 8.34
CA LYS A 173 -28.24 -13.65 8.23
C LYS A 173 -28.80 -12.68 7.20
N SER A 174 -28.18 -11.51 7.04
CA SER A 174 -28.56 -10.52 6.02
C SER A 174 -28.04 -10.86 4.62
N GLY A 175 -27.33 -11.99 4.44
CA GLY A 175 -26.81 -12.43 3.14
C GLY A 175 -25.33 -12.08 2.90
N GLY A 176 -24.62 -11.57 3.90
CA GLY A 176 -23.19 -11.25 3.79
C GLY A 176 -22.29 -12.48 3.82
N THR A 177 -21.12 -12.40 3.20
CA THR A 177 -19.99 -13.30 3.44
C THR A 177 -18.99 -12.58 4.33
N PHE A 178 -18.59 -13.18 5.45
CA PHE A 178 -17.69 -12.58 6.42
C PHE A 178 -16.30 -13.21 6.34
N ILE A 179 -15.28 -12.37 6.15
CA ILE A 179 -13.89 -12.78 6.04
C ILE A 179 -13.17 -12.41 7.34
N PHE A 180 -12.73 -13.41 8.07
CA PHE A 180 -11.78 -13.27 9.15
C PHE A 180 -10.37 -13.27 8.58
N TRP A 181 -9.72 -12.11 8.62
CA TRP A 181 -8.35 -11.93 8.17
C TRP A 181 -7.39 -12.22 9.32
N VAL A 182 -6.75 -13.39 9.26
CA VAL A 182 -5.75 -13.84 10.24
C VAL A 182 -4.45 -13.09 9.96
N ALA A 183 -4.25 -11.98 10.68
CA ALA A 183 -3.23 -10.99 10.39
C ALA A 183 -1.88 -11.36 11.01
N ASP A 184 -1.31 -12.50 10.58
CA ASP A 184 -0.06 -13.06 11.10
C ASP A 184 1.19 -12.23 10.79
N TRP A 185 1.32 -11.65 9.58
CA TRP A 185 2.40 -10.69 9.30
C TRP A 185 2.23 -9.36 10.03
N PHE A 186 0.99 -8.96 10.32
CA PHE A 186 0.69 -7.76 11.10
C PHE A 186 1.07 -7.95 12.57
N ALA A 187 0.74 -9.11 13.13
CA ALA A 187 1.20 -9.50 14.47
C ALA A 187 2.74 -9.56 14.55
N LEU A 188 3.42 -10.01 13.50
CA LEU A 188 4.89 -9.97 13.41
C LEU A 188 5.41 -8.53 13.43
N MET A 189 4.85 -7.63 12.60
CA MET A 189 5.22 -6.20 12.57
C MET A 189 5.02 -5.50 13.91
N ASN A 190 4.04 -5.93 14.72
CA ASN A 190 3.72 -5.35 16.02
C ASN A 190 4.36 -6.11 17.20
N ASP A 191 5.41 -6.90 16.94
CA ASP A 191 6.21 -7.64 17.94
C ASP A 191 5.39 -8.58 18.84
N LYS A 192 4.28 -9.12 18.33
CA LYS A 192 3.49 -10.10 19.08
C LYS A 192 4.23 -11.43 19.17
N MET A 193 3.99 -12.15 20.26
CA MET A 193 4.61 -13.47 20.52
C MET A 193 6.15 -13.47 20.44
N GLY A 194 6.80 -12.34 20.78
CA GLY A 194 8.25 -12.18 20.67
C GLY A 194 8.75 -12.02 19.24
N GLY A 195 7.86 -11.77 18.27
CA GLY A 195 8.23 -11.72 16.85
C GLY A 195 8.49 -13.10 16.23
N ASP A 196 7.93 -14.15 16.82
CA ASP A 196 8.04 -15.53 16.33
C ASP A 196 6.80 -15.88 15.49
N LEU A 197 6.98 -15.92 14.17
CA LEU A 197 5.90 -16.18 13.23
C LEU A 197 5.26 -17.56 13.42
N GLU A 198 6.00 -18.57 13.86
CA GLU A 198 5.44 -19.91 14.08
C GLU A 198 4.51 -19.92 15.30
N LYS A 199 4.91 -19.24 16.39
CA LYS A 199 4.03 -19.07 17.55
C LYS A 199 2.79 -18.25 17.21
N ILE A 200 2.95 -17.18 16.42
CA ILE A 200 1.82 -16.37 15.91
C ILE A 200 0.85 -17.27 15.13
N LYS A 201 1.35 -18.14 14.25
CA LYS A 201 0.50 -19.09 13.50
C LYS A 201 -0.22 -20.08 14.41
N THR A 202 0.43 -20.60 15.44
CA THR A 202 -0.26 -21.47 16.42
C THR A 202 -1.35 -20.73 17.18
N VAL A 203 -1.10 -19.47 17.61
CA VAL A 203 -2.14 -18.63 18.22
C VAL A 203 -3.28 -18.39 17.23
N GLY A 204 -2.98 -18.13 15.95
CA GLY A 204 -4.02 -17.93 14.94
C GLY A 204 -4.94 -19.15 14.81
N LYS A 205 -4.37 -20.36 14.82
CA LYS A 205 -5.14 -21.61 14.83
C LYS A 205 -6.02 -21.75 16.07
N TYR A 206 -5.49 -21.42 17.26
CA TYR A 206 -6.28 -21.35 18.49
C TYR A 206 -7.49 -20.41 18.35
N LEU A 207 -7.28 -19.19 17.83
CA LEU A 207 -8.36 -18.21 17.67
C LEU A 207 -9.44 -18.72 16.70
N VAL A 208 -9.04 -19.35 15.59
CA VAL A 208 -9.96 -19.99 14.64
C VAL A 208 -10.80 -21.09 15.31
N GLU A 209 -10.20 -21.93 16.15
CA GLU A 209 -10.93 -22.98 16.88
C GLU A 209 -11.94 -22.38 17.89
N VAL A 210 -11.60 -21.28 18.55
CA VAL A 210 -12.57 -20.56 19.41
C VAL A 210 -13.78 -20.11 18.59
N TRP A 211 -13.58 -19.47 17.43
CA TRP A 211 -14.67 -18.97 16.59
C TRP A 211 -15.54 -20.06 15.96
N LYS A 212 -14.99 -21.23 15.67
CA LYS A 212 -15.79 -22.38 15.24
C LYS A 212 -16.74 -22.85 16.36
N ALA A 213 -16.33 -22.68 17.62
CA ALA A 213 -17.11 -23.09 18.79
C ALA A 213 -18.13 -22.02 19.28
N THR A 214 -18.13 -20.79 18.75
CA THR A 214 -19.07 -19.73 19.16
C THR A 214 -20.41 -19.74 18.42
N GLY A 215 -20.67 -20.72 17.55
CA GLY A 215 -21.95 -20.87 16.86
C GLY A 215 -22.15 -19.88 15.70
N MET A 216 -21.08 -19.56 14.97
CA MET A 216 -21.17 -18.79 13.74
C MET A 216 -21.59 -19.66 12.53
N ASP A 217 -22.20 -19.03 11.54
CA ASP A 217 -22.55 -19.65 10.25
C ASP A 217 -21.29 -19.91 9.40
N MET A 218 -20.71 -21.11 9.53
CA MET A 218 -19.47 -21.50 8.83
C MET A 218 -19.62 -21.57 7.31
N ASP A 219 -20.84 -21.62 6.75
CA ASP A 219 -21.04 -21.64 5.29
C ASP A 219 -20.76 -20.26 4.66
N ARG A 220 -20.91 -19.20 5.46
CA ARG A 220 -20.70 -17.80 5.04
C ARG A 220 -19.49 -17.14 5.70
N VAL A 221 -18.73 -17.88 6.50
CA VAL A 221 -17.54 -17.40 7.21
C VAL A 221 -16.29 -18.01 6.59
N GLN A 222 -15.28 -17.18 6.32
CA GLN A 222 -14.00 -17.60 5.75
C GLN A 222 -12.86 -17.14 6.65
N PHE A 223 -11.95 -18.04 6.99
CA PHE A 223 -10.69 -17.71 7.66
C PHE A 223 -9.57 -17.68 6.64
N VAL A 224 -8.93 -16.52 6.49
CA VAL A 224 -7.96 -16.26 5.44
C VAL A 224 -6.68 -15.73 6.06
N TRP A 225 -5.54 -16.36 5.77
CA TRP A 225 -4.25 -16.04 6.38
C TRP A 225 -3.49 -14.98 5.59
N SER A 226 -3.03 -13.93 6.28
CA SER A 226 -2.40 -12.79 5.61
C SER A 226 -1.11 -13.18 4.88
N SER A 227 -0.22 -13.95 5.52
CA SER A 227 1.03 -14.38 4.91
C SER A 227 0.83 -15.24 3.66
N GLU A 228 -0.13 -16.15 3.66
CA GLU A 228 -0.38 -17.10 2.58
C GLU A 228 -0.97 -16.41 1.34
N GLU A 229 -2.00 -15.58 1.55
CA GLU A 229 -2.66 -14.88 0.45
C GLU A 229 -1.79 -13.77 -0.15
N ILE A 230 -1.07 -13.02 0.70
CA ILE A 230 -0.18 -11.95 0.22
C ILE A 230 0.98 -12.56 -0.56
N ALA A 231 1.61 -13.64 -0.07
CA ALA A 231 2.70 -14.30 -0.78
C ALA A 231 2.24 -14.86 -2.14
N SER A 232 1.06 -15.50 -2.18
CA SER A 232 0.49 -16.08 -3.40
C SER A 232 0.10 -15.02 -4.44
N ASN A 233 -0.19 -13.79 -4.01
CA ASN A 233 -0.64 -12.69 -4.86
C ASN A 233 0.27 -11.46 -4.76
N ALA A 234 1.57 -11.67 -4.54
CA ALA A 234 2.54 -10.64 -4.16
C ALA A 234 2.57 -9.43 -5.10
N VAL A 235 2.50 -9.65 -6.42
CA VAL A 235 2.47 -8.56 -7.40
C VAL A 235 1.26 -7.64 -7.16
N SER A 236 0.06 -8.20 -7.06
CA SER A 236 -1.16 -7.40 -6.90
C SER A 236 -1.19 -6.66 -5.56
N TYR A 237 -0.77 -7.34 -4.49
CA TYR A 237 -0.80 -6.77 -3.15
C TYR A 237 0.21 -5.65 -2.99
N TRP A 238 1.50 -5.94 -3.26
CA TRP A 238 2.58 -4.99 -2.99
C TRP A 238 2.58 -3.81 -3.94
N THR A 239 2.18 -4.00 -5.21
CA THR A 239 2.02 -2.85 -6.11
C THR A 239 0.93 -1.90 -5.63
N GLN A 240 -0.18 -2.41 -5.06
CA GLN A 240 -1.21 -1.56 -4.48
C GLN A 240 -0.74 -0.90 -3.17
N ALA A 241 -0.06 -1.63 -2.29
CA ALA A 241 0.49 -1.08 -1.05
C ALA A 241 1.50 0.05 -1.31
N LEU A 242 2.40 -0.13 -2.28
CA LEU A 242 3.35 0.90 -2.70
C LEU A 242 2.64 2.09 -3.38
N ASP A 243 1.53 1.86 -4.09
CA ASP A 243 0.70 2.94 -4.65
C ASP A 243 0.03 3.79 -3.56
N ILE A 244 -0.47 3.16 -2.49
CA ILE A 244 -1.00 3.87 -1.32
C ILE A 244 0.14 4.64 -0.63
N ALA A 245 1.30 4.02 -0.46
CA ALA A 245 2.46 4.62 0.20
C ALA A 245 2.96 5.89 -0.49
N ARG A 246 3.10 5.86 -1.82
CA ARG A 246 3.59 7.01 -2.61
C ARG A 246 2.61 8.18 -2.66
N ARG A 247 1.32 7.92 -2.41
CA ARG A 247 0.23 8.93 -2.44
C ARG A 247 -0.12 9.49 -1.06
N THR A 248 0.47 8.93 0.00
CA THR A 248 0.14 9.27 1.38
C THR A 248 1.36 9.91 2.05
N THR A 249 1.14 10.99 2.81
CA THR A 249 2.22 11.63 3.57
C THR A 249 2.54 10.85 4.85
N ILE A 250 3.79 10.90 5.31
CA ILE A 250 4.23 10.28 6.57
C ILE A 250 3.36 10.79 7.73
N THR A 251 3.10 12.11 7.77
CA THR A 251 2.24 12.73 8.79
C THR A 251 0.84 12.12 8.81
N ARG A 252 0.26 11.81 7.65
CA ARG A 252 -1.06 11.17 7.57
C ARG A 252 -1.03 9.72 8.05
N VAL A 253 0.05 8.98 7.77
CA VAL A 253 0.23 7.60 8.25
C VAL A 253 0.46 7.57 9.76
N LYS A 254 1.26 8.49 10.32
CA LYS A 254 1.49 8.59 11.77
C LYS A 254 0.20 8.73 12.57
N LYS A 255 -0.76 9.51 12.06
CA LYS A 255 -2.09 9.63 12.68
C LYS A 255 -2.84 8.30 12.75
N CYS A 256 -2.56 7.35 11.86
CA CYS A 256 -3.13 6.00 11.88
C CYS A 256 -2.44 5.06 12.88
N CYS A 257 -1.27 5.37 13.43
CA CYS A 257 -0.55 4.43 14.30
C CYS A 257 -1.30 4.11 15.62
N GLN A 258 -2.30 4.90 15.98
CA GLN A 258 -3.23 4.59 17.07
C GLN A 258 -3.97 3.25 16.89
N ILE A 259 -4.18 2.77 15.66
CA ILE A 259 -4.82 1.48 15.39
C ILE A 259 -4.06 0.29 16.00
N MET A 260 -2.78 0.48 16.33
CA MET A 260 -1.89 -0.51 16.94
C MET A 260 -1.72 -0.32 18.45
N GLY A 261 -2.39 0.67 19.06
CA GLY A 261 -2.24 1.04 20.48
C GLY A 261 -0.89 1.70 20.81
N ARG A 262 -0.39 2.58 19.93
CA ARG A 262 0.95 3.19 20.05
C ARG A 262 0.90 4.71 19.89
N LEU A 263 1.72 5.42 20.68
CA LEU A 263 1.91 6.88 20.62
C LEU A 263 2.75 7.29 19.40
N GLU A 264 2.49 8.46 18.83
CA GLU A 264 3.19 8.99 17.64
C GLU A 264 4.69 9.29 17.85
N ASN A 265 5.16 9.24 19.10
CA ASN A 265 6.43 9.82 19.54
C ASN A 265 7.59 8.79 19.54
N LYS A 266 7.29 7.49 19.49
CA LYS A 266 8.26 6.38 19.52
C LYS A 266 7.90 5.32 18.48
N LEU A 267 7.80 5.74 17.23
CA LEU A 267 7.40 4.84 16.14
C LEU A 267 8.59 4.16 15.48
N THR A 268 8.49 2.84 15.30
CA THR A 268 9.38 2.07 14.41
C THR A 268 8.96 2.27 12.96
N ALA A 269 9.85 1.96 12.01
CA ALA A 269 9.50 2.10 10.59
C ALA A 269 8.46 1.06 10.12
N ALA A 270 8.40 -0.12 10.77
CA ALA A 270 7.34 -1.12 10.53
C ALA A 270 5.94 -0.58 10.86
N GLN A 271 5.84 0.35 11.82
CA GLN A 271 4.57 0.99 12.18
C GLN A 271 4.08 2.02 11.15
N ILE A 272 4.90 2.37 10.16
CA ILE A 272 4.47 3.10 8.95
C ILE A 272 4.01 2.13 7.87
N LEU A 273 4.65 0.98 7.74
CA LEU A 273 4.24 -0.07 6.80
C LEU A 273 2.87 -0.66 7.16
N TYR A 274 2.61 -0.87 8.44
CA TYR A 274 1.39 -1.53 8.94
C TYR A 274 0.09 -0.86 8.45
N PRO A 275 -0.16 0.45 8.66
CA PRO A 275 -1.41 1.07 8.19
C PRO A 275 -1.56 1.07 6.67
N LEU A 276 -0.45 1.09 5.93
CA LEU A 276 -0.46 1.03 4.46
C LEU A 276 -0.89 -0.35 3.97
N MET A 277 -0.37 -1.40 4.61
CA MET A 277 -0.79 -2.79 4.35
C MET A 277 -2.27 -3.00 4.71
N GLN A 278 -2.71 -2.53 5.88
CA GLN A 278 -4.12 -2.69 6.28
C GLN A 278 -5.08 -1.92 5.38
N ALA A 279 -4.70 -0.73 4.89
CA ALA A 279 -5.50 -0.03 3.87
C ALA A 279 -5.54 -0.81 2.54
N THR A 280 -4.48 -1.54 2.20
CA THR A 280 -4.42 -2.40 1.01
C THR A 280 -5.35 -3.61 1.13
N ASP A 281 -5.42 -4.22 2.32
CA ASP A 281 -6.24 -5.40 2.60
C ASP A 281 -7.70 -5.21 2.19
N ILE A 282 -8.25 -4.01 2.40
CA ILE A 282 -9.65 -3.66 2.06
C ILE A 282 -9.93 -3.93 0.57
N PHE A 283 -9.01 -3.51 -0.30
CA PHE A 283 -9.14 -3.68 -1.74
C PHE A 283 -8.76 -5.08 -2.19
N PHE A 284 -7.72 -5.64 -1.57
CA PHE A 284 -7.21 -6.97 -1.87
C PHE A 284 -8.25 -8.06 -1.57
N LEU A 285 -8.90 -7.99 -0.41
CA LEU A 285 -10.00 -8.88 0.01
C LEU A 285 -11.31 -8.58 -0.71
N LYS A 286 -11.36 -7.51 -1.51
CA LYS A 286 -12.56 -7.01 -2.20
C LYS A 286 -13.73 -6.83 -1.23
N ALA A 287 -13.44 -6.25 -0.06
CA ALA A 287 -14.44 -6.00 0.96
C ALA A 287 -15.37 -4.86 0.51
N ASP A 288 -16.68 -5.10 0.55
CA ASP A 288 -17.68 -4.04 0.36
C ASP A 288 -17.84 -3.24 1.67
N ILE A 289 -17.73 -3.92 2.83
CA ILE A 289 -17.86 -3.35 4.17
C ILE A 289 -16.64 -3.69 5.04
N CYS A 290 -15.99 -2.67 5.62
CA CYS A 290 -14.99 -2.81 6.68
C CYS A 290 -15.72 -2.89 8.03
N GLN A 291 -15.84 -4.08 8.62
CA GLN A 291 -16.53 -4.31 9.90
C GLN A 291 -15.52 -4.45 11.05
N LEU A 292 -14.82 -3.38 11.38
CA LEU A 292 -13.79 -3.34 12.44
C LEU A 292 -14.24 -2.46 13.62
N GLY A 293 -13.43 -2.36 14.68
CA GLY A 293 -13.74 -1.51 15.84
C GLY A 293 -13.60 -0.01 15.52
N VAL A 294 -14.18 0.87 16.35
CA VAL A 294 -14.00 2.33 16.21
C VAL A 294 -12.51 2.73 16.24
N ASP A 295 -11.69 1.98 16.97
CA ASP A 295 -10.23 2.19 17.03
C ASP A 295 -9.53 2.04 15.66
N GLN A 296 -10.11 1.28 14.72
CA GLN A 296 -9.59 1.10 13.36
C GLN A 296 -10.08 2.16 12.35
N ARG A 297 -10.87 3.15 12.80
CA ARG A 297 -11.50 4.15 11.93
C ARG A 297 -10.50 4.90 11.04
N LYS A 298 -9.34 5.29 11.58
CA LYS A 298 -8.40 6.18 10.88
C LYS A 298 -7.79 5.56 9.62
N VAL A 299 -7.53 4.24 9.63
CA VAL A 299 -7.03 3.52 8.46
C VAL A 299 -8.14 3.21 7.45
N ASN A 300 -9.37 2.95 7.92
CA ASN A 300 -10.52 2.81 7.04
C ASN A 300 -10.81 4.13 6.27
N MET A 301 -10.67 5.28 6.95
CA MET A 301 -10.74 6.59 6.29
C MET A 301 -9.59 6.83 5.32
N LEU A 302 -8.37 6.36 5.63
CA LEU A 302 -7.23 6.42 4.71
C LEU A 302 -7.53 5.67 3.40
N ALA A 303 -8.18 4.51 3.45
CA ALA A 303 -8.58 3.78 2.25
C ALA A 303 -9.62 4.55 1.41
N ARG A 304 -10.56 5.26 2.04
CA ARG A 304 -11.52 6.13 1.33
C ARG A 304 -10.81 7.34 0.68
N GLU A 305 -9.86 7.96 1.37
CA GLU A 305 -9.01 9.04 0.82
C GLU A 305 -8.17 8.54 -0.38
N TYR A 306 -7.63 7.31 -0.27
CA TYR A 306 -6.94 6.66 -1.38
C TYR A 306 -7.84 6.51 -2.60
N CYS A 307 -9.11 6.10 -2.42
CA CYS A 307 -10.07 5.99 -3.52
C CYS A 307 -10.22 7.33 -4.27
N ASP A 308 -10.27 8.45 -3.57
CA ASP A 308 -10.35 9.78 -4.19
C ASP A 308 -9.09 10.10 -5.00
N SER A 309 -7.91 9.85 -4.43
CA SER A 309 -6.63 10.12 -5.10
C SER A 309 -6.36 9.19 -6.30
N ALA A 310 -6.87 7.96 -6.25
CA ALA A 310 -6.71 6.93 -7.28
C ALA A 310 -7.85 6.95 -8.33
N GLY A 311 -8.90 7.74 -8.11
CA GLY A 311 -10.07 7.80 -8.99
C GLY A 311 -10.96 6.55 -8.92
N ILE A 312 -10.94 5.83 -7.80
CA ILE A 312 -11.79 4.66 -7.54
C ILE A 312 -13.15 5.15 -7.08
N LYS A 313 -14.20 4.81 -7.84
CA LYS A 313 -15.57 5.28 -7.56
C LYS A 313 -16.25 4.55 -6.40
N ASN A 314 -16.03 3.24 -6.30
CA ASN A 314 -16.67 2.42 -5.28
C ASN A 314 -15.79 2.45 -4.03
N LYS A 315 -16.20 3.24 -3.04
CA LYS A 315 -15.51 3.33 -1.76
C LYS A 315 -15.98 2.21 -0.82
N PRO A 316 -15.09 1.67 0.03
CA PRO A 316 -15.50 0.73 1.05
C PRO A 316 -16.40 1.41 2.09
N ILE A 317 -17.48 0.76 2.47
CA ILE A 317 -18.34 1.22 3.56
C ILE A 317 -17.67 0.89 4.88
N ILE A 318 -17.63 1.83 5.81
CA ILE A 318 -17.04 1.63 7.13
C ILE A 318 -18.18 1.39 8.10
N LEU A 319 -18.20 0.24 8.76
CA LEU A 319 -19.22 -0.13 9.75
C LEU A 319 -18.52 -0.47 11.07
N SER A 320 -18.21 0.57 11.84
CA SER A 320 -17.38 0.49 13.04
C SER A 320 -18.20 0.07 14.25
N HIS A 321 -17.85 -1.03 14.92
CA HIS A 321 -18.57 -1.52 16.11
C HIS A 321 -18.04 -0.92 17.42
N HIS A 322 -18.90 -0.92 18.44
CA HIS A 322 -18.62 -0.42 19.79
C HIS A 322 -17.42 -1.09 20.47
N MET A 323 -16.67 -0.33 21.27
CA MET A 323 -15.50 -0.82 22.01
C MET A 323 -15.86 -1.19 23.45
N LEU A 324 -16.06 -2.47 23.76
CA LEU A 324 -16.42 -2.88 25.14
C LEU A 324 -15.43 -2.35 26.22
N TYR A 325 -15.99 -1.86 27.32
CA TYR A 325 -15.22 -1.35 28.47
C TYR A 325 -14.37 -2.45 29.14
N GLY A 326 -13.26 -2.03 29.75
CA GLY A 326 -12.50 -2.88 30.67
C GLY A 326 -13.24 -3.04 31.99
N LEU A 327 -13.04 -4.17 32.68
CA LEU A 327 -13.76 -4.46 33.92
C LEU A 327 -13.36 -3.53 35.09
N LYS A 328 -12.19 -2.89 35.06
CA LYS A 328 -11.75 -2.00 36.14
C LYS A 328 -12.11 -0.53 35.86
N LYS A 329 -12.22 0.26 36.93
CA LYS A 329 -12.54 1.69 36.86
C LYS A 329 -11.51 2.44 35.99
N GLY A 330 -12.00 3.30 35.09
CA GLY A 330 -11.15 4.14 34.23
C GLY A 330 -10.55 3.44 33.01
N GLN A 331 -10.90 2.16 32.76
CA GLN A 331 -10.46 1.44 31.57
C GLN A 331 -11.48 1.56 30.43
N GLU A 332 -11.19 2.43 29.47
CA GLU A 332 -12.08 2.63 28.32
C GLU A 332 -12.12 1.44 27.35
N LYS A 333 -11.18 0.49 27.47
CA LYS A 333 -11.09 -0.74 26.68
C LYS A 333 -10.45 -1.84 27.50
N MET A 334 -10.86 -3.09 27.24
CA MET A 334 -10.18 -4.29 27.76
C MET A 334 -8.70 -4.33 27.36
N SER A 335 -7.80 -4.62 28.30
CA SER A 335 -6.37 -4.76 28.04
C SER A 335 -5.88 -6.19 28.22
N LYS A 336 -4.96 -6.62 27.35
CA LYS A 336 -4.25 -7.89 27.51
C LYS A 336 -3.14 -7.83 28.56
N SER A 337 -2.71 -6.64 29.00
CA SER A 337 -1.67 -6.49 30.02
C SER A 337 -2.18 -6.78 31.44
N ASP A 338 -3.48 -6.64 31.65
CA ASP A 338 -4.13 -6.88 32.93
C ASP A 338 -5.14 -8.03 32.79
N PRO A 339 -4.79 -9.26 33.20
CA PRO A 339 -5.64 -10.44 33.05
C PRO A 339 -7.02 -10.33 33.69
N ASP A 340 -7.19 -9.43 34.67
CA ASP A 340 -8.46 -9.20 35.36
C ASP A 340 -9.26 -8.02 34.78
N SER A 341 -8.73 -7.33 33.76
CA SER A 341 -9.46 -6.31 33.02
C SER A 341 -10.41 -6.89 31.95
N ALA A 342 -10.26 -8.17 31.61
CA ALA A 342 -10.97 -8.82 30.52
C ALA A 342 -11.37 -10.26 30.88
N ILE A 343 -12.53 -10.69 30.36
CA ILE A 343 -12.92 -12.11 30.38
C ILE A 343 -12.34 -12.79 29.14
N PHE A 344 -11.65 -13.93 29.32
CA PHE A 344 -11.14 -14.75 28.22
C PHE A 344 -12.11 -15.88 27.86
N MET A 345 -12.05 -16.33 26.61
CA MET A 345 -13.00 -17.28 26.03
C MET A 345 -12.96 -18.67 26.68
N GLU A 346 -11.83 -19.02 27.30
CA GLU A 346 -11.61 -20.27 28.02
C GLU A 346 -11.51 -20.11 29.55
N ASP A 347 -11.81 -18.92 30.10
CA ASP A 347 -11.81 -18.74 31.56
C ASP A 347 -12.77 -19.72 32.24
N THR A 348 -12.40 -20.21 33.42
CA THR A 348 -13.23 -21.10 34.24
C THR A 348 -14.47 -20.37 34.77
N GLU A 349 -15.47 -21.10 35.27
CA GLU A 349 -16.65 -20.47 35.89
C GLU A 349 -16.24 -19.63 37.11
N GLU A 350 -15.24 -20.10 37.86
CA GLU A 350 -14.67 -19.41 39.02
C GLU A 350 -13.95 -18.13 38.61
N ASP A 351 -13.18 -18.16 37.52
CA ASP A 351 -12.49 -16.97 36.99
C ASP A 351 -13.49 -15.92 36.51
N VAL A 352 -14.53 -16.32 35.79
CA VAL A 352 -15.61 -15.42 35.34
C VAL A 352 -16.29 -14.77 36.55
N ALA A 353 -16.67 -15.57 37.55
CA ALA A 353 -17.30 -15.08 38.77
C ALA A 353 -16.38 -14.09 39.52
N ARG A 354 -15.11 -14.44 39.70
CA ARG A 354 -14.11 -13.60 40.36
C ARG A 354 -13.94 -12.26 39.65
N LYS A 355 -13.82 -12.26 38.32
CA LYS A 355 -13.61 -11.04 37.51
C LYS A 355 -14.84 -10.13 37.53
N ILE A 356 -16.04 -10.67 37.31
CA ILE A 356 -17.29 -9.88 37.30
C ILE A 356 -17.61 -9.34 38.70
N ASN A 357 -17.41 -10.13 39.76
CA ASN A 357 -17.62 -9.66 41.13
C ASN A 357 -16.73 -8.45 41.47
N ASN A 358 -15.50 -8.42 40.95
CA ASN A 358 -14.55 -7.33 41.14
C ASN A 358 -14.69 -6.19 40.11
N ALA A 359 -15.62 -6.29 39.16
CA ALA A 359 -15.78 -5.28 38.12
C ALA A 359 -16.37 -3.98 38.68
N TYR A 360 -15.97 -2.85 38.11
CA TYR A 360 -16.56 -1.54 38.38
C TYR A 360 -18.03 -1.55 37.93
N CYS A 361 -18.94 -1.06 38.76
CA CYS A 361 -20.38 -1.14 38.47
C CYS A 361 -21.18 0.00 39.13
N PRO A 362 -20.91 1.27 38.78
CA PRO A 362 -21.59 2.41 39.39
C PRO A 362 -23.06 2.48 38.95
N SER A 363 -23.95 2.83 39.89
CA SER A 363 -25.38 3.09 39.63
C SER A 363 -25.71 4.59 39.50
N LYS A 364 -24.73 5.46 39.74
CA LYS A 364 -24.82 6.92 39.58
C LYS A 364 -23.52 7.43 38.94
N PRO A 365 -23.57 8.50 38.14
CA PRO A 365 -22.36 9.16 37.67
C PRO A 365 -21.52 9.61 38.88
N GLU A 366 -20.22 9.30 38.85
CA GLU A 366 -19.26 9.80 39.83
C GLU A 366 -18.47 10.95 39.18
N ASP A 367 -18.16 12.01 39.93
CA ASP A 367 -17.30 13.10 39.45
C ASP A 367 -15.99 12.50 38.91
N GLU A 368 -15.53 12.99 37.74
CA GLU A 368 -14.27 12.54 37.15
C GLU A 368 -13.14 12.71 38.16
N ALA A 369 -12.66 11.60 38.72
CA ALA A 369 -11.40 11.61 39.44
C ALA A 369 -10.32 12.07 38.44
N PRO A 370 -9.42 13.02 38.81
CA PRO A 370 -8.34 13.42 37.94
C PRO A 370 -7.60 12.17 37.50
N ALA A 371 -7.49 11.97 36.18
CA ALA A 371 -6.86 10.80 35.59
C ALA A 371 -5.60 10.46 36.38
N ALA A 372 -5.60 9.31 37.05
CA ALA A 372 -4.40 8.85 37.74
C ALA A 372 -3.27 8.88 36.71
N GLN A 373 -2.13 9.45 37.08
CA GLN A 373 -0.90 9.41 36.30
C GLN A 373 -0.49 7.94 36.13
N ALA A 374 -1.13 7.25 35.19
CA ALA A 374 -0.70 5.95 34.73
C ALA A 374 0.52 6.24 33.85
N GLU A 375 1.69 5.95 34.38
CA GLU A 375 2.93 5.84 33.63
C GLU A 375 2.78 4.68 32.62
N ASP A 376 2.07 4.97 31.52
CA ASP A 376 1.98 4.24 30.23
C ASP A 376 0.61 4.59 29.61
N ILE A 377 0.44 5.84 29.18
CA ILE A 377 -0.77 6.28 28.46
C ILE A 377 -0.76 5.59 27.08
N ASP A 378 -1.65 4.62 26.89
CA ASP A 378 -2.01 4.10 25.57
C ASP A 378 -2.64 5.24 24.75
N ALA A 379 -2.04 5.55 23.60
CA ALA A 379 -2.37 6.67 22.73
C ALA A 379 -3.79 6.66 22.15
N GLY A 380 -4.53 5.56 22.34
CA GLY A 380 -5.85 5.34 21.77
C GLY A 380 -7.00 6.01 22.53
N LEU A 381 -6.78 6.58 23.72
CA LEU A 381 -7.85 7.00 24.64
C LEU A 381 -8.73 8.16 24.13
N GLU A 382 -8.24 9.09 23.31
CA GLU A 382 -9.03 10.28 22.96
C GLU A 382 -10.24 10.04 22.01
N SER A 383 -10.50 8.82 21.53
CA SER A 383 -11.60 8.58 20.56
C SER A 383 -12.16 7.15 20.51
N MET A 384 -12.27 6.43 21.61
CA MET A 384 -12.70 5.01 21.59
C MET A 384 -14.21 4.81 21.64
N HIS A 385 -14.94 5.82 22.10
CA HIS A 385 -16.40 5.84 22.24
C HIS A 385 -16.93 7.12 21.59
N LEU A 386 -17.89 6.98 20.66
CA LEU A 386 -18.48 8.13 19.96
C LEU A 386 -19.69 8.70 20.71
N THR A 387 -20.28 7.90 21.60
CA THR A 387 -21.37 8.31 22.50
C THR A 387 -20.87 8.43 23.94
N SER A 388 -21.27 9.50 24.64
CA SER A 388 -20.98 9.66 26.06
C SER A 388 -21.87 8.74 26.90
N ASP A 389 -21.25 7.80 27.63
CA ASP A 389 -21.90 7.08 28.73
C ASP A 389 -21.46 7.68 30.06
N ASP A 390 -22.39 8.34 30.75
CA ASP A 390 -22.13 9.01 32.03
C ASP A 390 -21.81 8.03 33.17
N LEU A 391 -22.21 6.75 33.04
CA LEU A 391 -21.93 5.72 34.05
C LEU A 391 -20.60 5.02 33.82
N LYS A 392 -20.14 4.88 32.57
CA LYS A 392 -18.97 4.07 32.17
C LYS A 392 -18.97 2.71 32.88
N ASN A 393 -20.12 2.04 32.89
CA ASN A 393 -20.35 0.82 33.68
C ASN A 393 -20.15 -0.44 32.83
N PRO A 394 -19.03 -1.18 33.00
CA PRO A 394 -18.74 -2.35 32.18
C PRO A 394 -19.75 -3.50 32.35
N CYS A 395 -20.41 -3.62 33.51
CA CYS A 395 -21.43 -4.66 33.70
C CYS A 395 -22.67 -4.39 32.86
N LEU A 396 -23.12 -3.14 32.80
CA LEU A 396 -24.24 -2.74 31.95
C LEU A 396 -23.88 -2.80 30.47
N ASP A 397 -22.66 -2.41 30.12
CA ASP A 397 -22.13 -2.51 28.75
C ASP A 397 -22.14 -3.95 28.23
N TYR A 398 -21.71 -4.93 29.05
CA TYR A 398 -21.80 -6.35 28.69
C TYR A 398 -23.26 -6.80 28.51
N VAL A 399 -24.18 -6.32 29.34
CA VAL A 399 -25.60 -6.64 29.21
C VAL A 399 -26.16 -6.08 27.90
N GLU A 400 -25.84 -4.84 27.55
CA GLU A 400 -26.29 -4.21 26.29
C GLU A 400 -25.69 -4.88 25.06
N ASN A 401 -24.37 -4.95 24.99
CA ASN A 401 -23.65 -5.26 23.76
C ASN A 401 -23.39 -6.75 23.55
N ILE A 402 -23.40 -7.57 24.62
CA ILE A 402 -23.29 -9.03 24.52
C ILE A 402 -24.67 -9.67 24.70
N ILE A 403 -25.34 -9.47 25.84
CA ILE A 403 -26.56 -10.22 26.13
C ILE A 403 -27.71 -9.79 25.20
N PHE A 404 -28.02 -8.50 25.14
CA PHE A 404 -29.07 -7.94 24.27
C PHE A 404 -28.61 -7.66 22.83
N SER A 405 -27.42 -8.15 22.43
CA SER A 405 -26.98 -8.08 21.04
C SER A 405 -27.93 -8.82 20.10
N VAL A 406 -28.57 -9.89 20.59
CA VAL A 406 -29.58 -10.64 19.86
C VAL A 406 -30.96 -10.08 20.27
N PRO A 407 -31.79 -9.57 19.33
CA PRO A 407 -33.05 -8.91 19.67
C PRO A 407 -34.02 -9.76 20.50
N GLU A 408 -33.99 -11.07 20.35
CA GLU A 408 -34.85 -12.02 21.06
C GLU A 408 -34.25 -12.52 22.39
N ALA A 409 -33.07 -12.04 22.79
CA ALA A 409 -32.43 -12.46 24.03
C ALA A 409 -33.16 -11.92 25.26
N THR A 410 -33.18 -12.73 26.31
CA THR A 410 -33.67 -12.35 27.63
C THR A 410 -32.54 -12.37 28.64
N PHE A 411 -32.63 -11.52 29.66
CA PHE A 411 -31.68 -11.44 30.76
C PHE A 411 -32.40 -11.66 32.08
N THR A 412 -31.91 -12.58 32.92
CA THR A 412 -32.51 -12.88 34.21
C THR A 412 -31.56 -12.46 35.34
N ALA A 413 -32.02 -11.58 36.21
CA ALA A 413 -31.28 -11.08 37.38
C ALA A 413 -32.26 -10.67 38.49
N GLY A 414 -31.90 -10.88 39.76
CA GLY A 414 -32.75 -10.49 40.90
C GLY A 414 -34.15 -11.14 40.92
N GLY A 415 -34.31 -12.32 40.33
CA GLY A 415 -35.61 -13.00 40.19
C GLY A 415 -36.52 -12.46 39.09
N SER A 416 -36.12 -11.37 38.41
CA SER A 416 -36.84 -10.77 37.27
C SER A 416 -36.25 -11.23 35.94
N THR A 417 -37.08 -11.29 34.90
CA THR A 417 -36.64 -11.54 33.51
C THR A 417 -36.92 -10.30 32.67
N TYR A 418 -35.87 -9.79 32.04
CA TYR A 418 -35.84 -8.58 31.25
C TYR A 418 -35.76 -8.91 29.76
N ASN A 419 -36.51 -8.16 28.95
CA ASN A 419 -36.58 -8.32 27.48
C ASN A 419 -35.94 -7.14 26.74
N SER A 420 -35.40 -6.15 27.46
CA SER A 420 -34.71 -5.01 26.86
C SER A 420 -33.63 -4.48 27.80
N PHE A 421 -32.53 -3.98 27.24
CA PHE A 421 -31.47 -3.34 28.01
C PHE A 421 -31.99 -2.16 28.85
N GLN A 422 -32.87 -1.32 28.28
CA GLN A 422 -33.41 -0.16 28.97
C GLN A 422 -34.11 -0.55 30.28
N SER A 423 -34.88 -1.64 30.30
CA SER A 423 -35.54 -2.12 31.52
C SER A 423 -34.56 -2.58 32.61
N VAL A 424 -33.42 -3.15 32.24
CA VAL A 424 -32.35 -3.50 33.18
C VAL A 424 -31.69 -2.24 33.73
N LYS A 425 -31.35 -1.29 32.86
CA LYS A 425 -30.70 -0.03 33.23
C LYS A 425 -31.58 0.78 34.18
N ASP A 426 -32.87 0.90 33.87
CA ASP A 426 -33.83 1.65 34.69
C ASP A 426 -34.00 1.03 36.09
N ASP A 427 -34.16 -0.28 36.18
CA ASP A 427 -34.30 -0.96 37.47
C ASP A 427 -33.01 -0.92 38.30
N PHE A 428 -31.84 -0.99 37.65
CA PHE A 428 -30.54 -0.87 38.31
C PHE A 428 -30.30 0.56 38.84
N VAL A 429 -30.53 1.59 38.02
CA VAL A 429 -30.37 3.00 38.42
C VAL A 429 -31.40 3.41 39.47
N ALA A 430 -32.62 2.86 39.40
CA ALA A 430 -33.65 3.07 40.42
C ALA A 430 -33.40 2.29 41.72
N GLY A 431 -32.37 1.43 41.77
CA GLY A 431 -32.03 0.62 42.95
C GLY A 431 -32.99 -0.56 43.20
N LYS A 432 -33.83 -0.92 42.24
CA LYS A 432 -34.69 -2.12 42.31
C LYS A 432 -33.93 -3.41 42.00
N LEU A 433 -32.86 -3.31 41.21
CA LEU A 433 -31.90 -4.37 40.96
C LEU A 433 -30.58 -4.00 41.65
N SER A 434 -30.13 -4.81 42.61
CA SER A 434 -28.86 -4.56 43.29
C SER A 434 -27.65 -4.93 42.42
N GLU A 435 -26.49 -4.38 42.75
CA GLU A 435 -25.22 -4.70 42.08
C GLU A 435 -24.91 -6.21 42.13
N ALA A 436 -25.12 -6.85 43.27
CA ALA A 436 -24.87 -8.28 43.45
C ALA A 436 -25.81 -9.12 42.56
N GLU A 437 -27.08 -8.72 42.42
CA GLU A 437 -28.06 -9.41 41.57
C GLU A 437 -27.75 -9.23 40.08
N LEU A 438 -27.38 -8.01 39.65
CA LEU A 438 -26.95 -7.73 38.28
C LEU A 438 -25.72 -8.57 37.91
N LYS A 439 -24.69 -8.55 38.77
CA LYS A 439 -23.46 -9.33 38.58
C LYS A 439 -23.74 -10.83 38.59
N GLY A 440 -24.59 -11.32 39.50
CA GLY A 440 -25.00 -12.72 39.55
C GLY A 440 -25.69 -13.19 38.27
N GLY A 441 -26.63 -12.39 37.74
CA GLY A 441 -27.27 -12.66 36.45
C GLY A 441 -26.29 -12.64 35.28
N LEU A 442 -25.36 -11.68 35.28
CA LEU A 442 -24.32 -11.56 34.25
C LEU A 442 -23.35 -12.75 34.26
N ILE A 443 -22.89 -13.20 35.43
CA ILE A 443 -22.03 -14.40 35.57
C ILE A 443 -22.70 -15.62 34.96
N ALA A 444 -23.98 -15.86 35.29
CA ALA A 444 -24.72 -16.98 34.75
C ALA A 444 -24.89 -16.88 33.23
N ALA A 445 -25.16 -15.70 32.70
CA ALA A 445 -25.32 -15.48 31.27
C ALA A 445 -24.00 -15.65 30.49
N VAL A 446 -22.91 -15.08 30.99
CA VAL A 446 -21.58 -15.19 30.38
C VAL A 446 -21.08 -16.64 30.39
N ASN A 447 -21.23 -17.37 31.51
CA ASN A 447 -20.83 -18.77 31.57
C ASN A 447 -21.55 -19.61 30.51
N ARG A 448 -22.88 -19.47 30.37
CA ARG A 448 -23.65 -20.16 29.31
C ARG A 448 -23.12 -19.89 27.90
N LEU A 449 -22.65 -18.66 27.63
CA LEU A 449 -22.10 -18.29 26.33
C LEU A 449 -20.71 -18.88 26.09
N LEU A 450 -19.91 -19.07 27.14
CA LEU A 450 -18.56 -19.65 27.06
C LEU A 450 -18.55 -21.19 27.09
N ASP A 451 -19.58 -21.83 27.62
CA ASP A 451 -19.66 -23.29 27.75
C ASP A 451 -19.43 -24.07 26.45
N PRO A 452 -19.96 -23.66 25.27
CA PRO A 452 -19.65 -24.32 24.00
C PRO A 452 -18.15 -24.32 23.68
N VAL A 453 -17.46 -23.22 23.97
CA VAL A 453 -16.01 -23.09 23.77
C VAL A 453 -15.25 -23.97 24.74
N ARG A 454 -15.60 -23.93 26.04
CA ARG A 454 -15.00 -24.81 27.06
C ARG A 454 -15.15 -26.29 26.71
N LYS A 455 -16.33 -26.68 26.23
CA LYS A 455 -16.63 -28.04 25.80
C LYS A 455 -15.77 -28.43 24.60
N HIS A 456 -15.66 -27.58 23.58
CA HIS A 456 -14.82 -27.82 22.40
C HIS A 456 -13.36 -28.11 22.77
N PHE A 457 -12.75 -27.25 23.59
CA PHE A 457 -11.36 -27.42 24.03
C PHE A 457 -11.15 -28.58 25.03
N LYS A 458 -12.21 -29.15 25.59
CA LYS A 458 -12.14 -30.33 26.45
C LYS A 458 -12.27 -31.63 25.66
N GLU A 459 -13.12 -31.64 24.63
CA GLU A 459 -13.48 -32.85 23.88
C GLU A 459 -12.62 -33.04 22.63
N ASP A 460 -12.21 -31.97 21.94
CA ASP A 460 -11.32 -32.04 20.79
C ASP A 460 -9.85 -32.07 21.22
N ALA A 461 -9.19 -33.20 20.97
CA ALA A 461 -7.80 -33.42 21.39
C ALA A 461 -6.81 -32.45 20.72
N ASN A 462 -7.07 -32.01 19.48
CA ASN A 462 -6.20 -31.09 18.75
C ASN A 462 -6.38 -29.66 19.28
N ALA A 463 -7.63 -29.21 19.46
CA ALA A 463 -7.93 -27.91 20.04
C ALA A 463 -7.32 -27.81 21.45
N LYS A 464 -7.47 -28.85 22.28
CA LYS A 464 -6.86 -28.93 23.61
C LYS A 464 -5.34 -28.78 23.56
N ALA A 465 -4.65 -29.54 22.69
CA ALA A 465 -3.21 -29.48 22.57
C ALA A 465 -2.71 -28.09 22.13
N ILE A 466 -3.44 -27.43 21.22
CA ILE A 466 -3.15 -26.07 20.80
C ILE A 466 -3.31 -25.09 21.98
N LEU A 467 -4.40 -25.19 22.75
CA LEU A 467 -4.63 -24.35 23.92
C LEU A 467 -3.52 -24.54 24.97
N ASP A 468 -3.15 -25.78 25.27
CA ASP A 468 -2.09 -26.11 26.22
C ASP A 468 -0.75 -25.46 25.80
N GLN A 469 -0.44 -25.42 24.50
CA GLN A 469 0.75 -24.71 23.98
C GLN A 469 0.64 -23.20 24.16
N VAL A 470 -0.49 -22.60 23.81
CA VAL A 470 -0.71 -21.14 23.93
C VAL A 470 -0.60 -20.69 25.39
N MET A 471 -1.13 -21.47 26.33
CA MET A 471 -1.10 -21.17 27.77
C MET A 471 0.31 -21.25 28.38
N GLN A 472 1.25 -21.96 27.76
CA GLN A 472 2.65 -22.01 28.19
C GLN A 472 3.42 -20.72 27.83
N TRP A 473 2.97 -19.97 26.83
CA TRP A 473 3.66 -18.78 26.35
C TRP A 473 3.29 -17.53 27.14
N LYS A 474 4.11 -17.23 28.14
CA LYS A 474 4.03 -15.98 28.90
C LYS A 474 4.88 -14.88 28.26
N LYS A 475 4.37 -13.65 28.27
CA LYS A 475 5.02 -12.48 27.66
C LYS A 475 6.47 -12.30 28.11
N GLU A 476 6.75 -12.51 29.40
CA GLU A 476 8.09 -12.36 29.99
C GLU A 476 9.14 -13.35 29.44
N ASN A 477 8.71 -14.49 28.90
CA ASN A 477 9.60 -15.59 28.52
C ASN A 477 9.78 -15.70 26.99
N LEU A 478 9.22 -14.78 26.23
CA LEU A 478 9.28 -14.81 24.77
C LEU A 478 10.59 -14.18 24.28
N VAL A 479 11.40 -14.97 23.59
CA VAL A 479 12.63 -14.53 22.94
C VAL A 479 12.42 -14.58 21.42
N PRO A 480 12.85 -13.55 20.67
CA PRO A 480 12.83 -13.57 19.22
C PRO A 480 13.63 -14.74 18.62
N PRO A 481 13.21 -15.30 17.47
CA PRO A 481 13.99 -16.30 16.76
C PRO A 481 15.37 -15.76 16.37
N LYS A 482 16.40 -16.61 16.49
CA LYS A 482 17.75 -16.31 16.00
C LYS A 482 17.90 -16.69 14.52
N GLY A 483 18.77 -15.98 13.81
CA GLY A 483 19.14 -16.27 12.42
C GLY A 483 18.43 -15.38 11.39
N LEU A 484 19.05 -15.25 10.22
CA LEU A 484 18.57 -14.39 9.15
C LEU A 484 17.63 -15.12 8.18
N LYS A 485 16.35 -14.75 8.21
CA LYS A 485 15.41 -15.05 7.11
C LYS A 485 15.58 -14.00 6.01
N ARG A 486 16.06 -14.43 4.84
CA ARG A 486 16.29 -13.57 3.66
C ARG A 486 15.98 -14.27 2.35
N LEU A 487 15.60 -13.47 1.36
CA LEU A 487 15.68 -13.85 -0.04
C LEU A 487 17.15 -14.04 -0.45
N VAL A 488 17.43 -14.96 -1.37
CA VAL A 488 18.71 -15.04 -2.08
C VAL A 488 18.47 -14.68 -3.54
N ALA A 489 18.64 -13.40 -3.89
CA ALA A 489 18.37 -12.90 -5.24
C ALA A 489 19.39 -13.43 -6.27
N MET A 490 20.59 -13.77 -5.81
CA MET A 490 21.59 -14.46 -6.63
C MET A 490 22.56 -15.25 -5.77
N GLN A 491 23.08 -16.34 -6.34
CA GLN A 491 24.24 -17.04 -5.83
C GLN A 491 25.46 -16.67 -6.67
N SER A 492 26.60 -16.46 -6.01
CA SER A 492 27.87 -16.19 -6.65
C SER A 492 28.99 -16.89 -5.87
N SER A 493 29.90 -17.55 -6.58
CA SER A 493 31.13 -18.10 -6.00
C SER A 493 32.21 -17.04 -5.82
N LYS A 494 32.06 -15.87 -6.47
CA LYS A 494 32.93 -14.71 -6.37
C LYS A 494 32.33 -13.66 -5.43
N PRO A 495 33.15 -12.86 -4.73
CA PRO A 495 32.68 -11.67 -4.03
C PRO A 495 31.88 -10.76 -4.98
N VAL A 496 30.78 -10.18 -4.48
CA VAL A 496 29.84 -9.42 -5.30
C VAL A 496 30.13 -7.92 -5.17
N TRP A 497 30.41 -7.28 -6.31
CA TRP A 497 30.51 -5.83 -6.46
C TRP A 497 29.20 -5.29 -7.00
N CYS A 498 28.42 -4.62 -6.16
CA CYS A 498 27.07 -4.15 -6.51
C CYS A 498 27.06 -2.64 -6.78
N VAL A 499 26.48 -2.24 -7.91
CA VAL A 499 26.15 -0.86 -8.26
C VAL A 499 24.63 -0.75 -8.33
N PHE A 500 24.07 0.20 -7.59
CA PHE A 500 22.64 0.50 -7.65
C PHE A 500 22.41 1.56 -8.73
N ALA A 501 21.55 1.25 -9.70
CA ALA A 501 21.09 2.24 -10.66
C ALA A 501 20.30 3.34 -9.93
N PRO A 502 20.36 4.60 -10.38
CA PRO A 502 19.56 5.67 -9.79
C PRO A 502 18.05 5.38 -9.93
N TYR A 503 17.24 6.04 -9.11
CA TYR A 503 15.79 6.00 -9.28
C TYR A 503 15.40 6.48 -10.68
N ALA A 504 14.36 5.85 -11.25
CA ALA A 504 13.99 6.04 -12.63
C ALA A 504 13.61 7.51 -12.95
N THR A 505 14.21 8.06 -14.00
CA THR A 505 13.84 9.35 -14.58
C THR A 505 13.66 9.21 -16.08
N ALA A 506 12.64 9.86 -16.64
CA ALA A 506 12.42 9.87 -18.09
C ALA A 506 13.48 10.71 -18.83
N GLU A 507 14.17 11.60 -18.12
CA GLU A 507 15.27 12.44 -18.62
C GLU A 507 16.60 11.85 -18.15
N ILE A 508 16.95 10.68 -18.68
CA ILE A 508 18.21 10.00 -18.33
C ILE A 508 19.37 10.80 -18.92
N THR A 509 20.30 11.22 -18.07
CA THR A 509 21.43 12.07 -18.48
C THR A 509 22.63 11.22 -18.90
N LEU A 510 23.47 11.78 -19.76
CA LEU A 510 24.71 11.13 -20.16
C LEU A 510 25.65 10.93 -18.96
N GLY A 511 25.68 11.88 -18.01
CA GLY A 511 26.45 11.76 -16.78
C GLY A 511 25.99 10.61 -15.88
N GLN A 512 24.69 10.34 -15.78
CA GLN A 512 24.16 9.16 -15.08
C GLN A 512 24.68 7.87 -15.71
N LEU A 513 24.61 7.75 -17.05
CA LEU A 513 25.09 6.58 -17.77
C LEU A 513 26.60 6.35 -17.55
N THR A 514 27.41 7.39 -17.72
CA THR A 514 28.88 7.29 -17.57
C THR A 514 29.30 7.08 -16.12
N SER A 515 28.54 7.59 -15.14
CA SER A 515 28.79 7.32 -13.72
C SER A 515 28.64 5.84 -13.40
N ILE A 516 27.57 5.19 -13.91
CA ILE A 516 27.36 3.74 -13.73
C ILE A 516 28.50 2.95 -14.37
N ILE A 517 28.93 3.33 -15.58
CA ILE A 517 30.08 2.68 -16.25
C ILE A 517 31.32 2.78 -15.38
N ARG A 518 31.64 3.97 -14.87
CA ARG A 518 32.81 4.18 -14.01
C ARG A 518 32.74 3.35 -12.72
N HIS A 519 31.57 3.30 -12.08
CA HIS A 519 31.37 2.49 -10.86
C HIS A 519 31.52 0.98 -11.12
N LEU A 520 31.11 0.50 -12.29
CA LEU A 520 31.27 -0.90 -12.69
C LEU A 520 32.73 -1.23 -13.09
N GLN A 521 33.45 -0.30 -13.73
CA GLN A 521 34.85 -0.47 -14.11
C GLN A 521 35.81 -0.52 -12.92
N GLN A 522 35.44 0.08 -11.79
CA GLN A 522 36.23 0.04 -10.55
C GLN A 522 36.19 -1.32 -9.84
N ALA A 523 35.31 -2.23 -10.25
CA ALA A 523 35.21 -3.55 -9.64
C ALA A 523 36.51 -4.36 -9.88
N PRO A 524 37.08 -5.00 -8.84
CA PRO A 524 38.23 -5.87 -9.01
C PRO A 524 37.94 -7.04 -9.98
N ALA A 525 38.98 -7.56 -10.64
CA ALA A 525 38.84 -8.58 -11.68
C ALA A 525 38.25 -9.92 -11.18
N ASP A 526 38.42 -10.23 -9.90
CA ASP A 526 37.92 -11.43 -9.24
C ASP A 526 36.48 -11.30 -8.70
N HIS A 527 35.85 -10.13 -8.84
CA HIS A 527 34.48 -9.89 -8.38
C HIS A 527 33.43 -10.17 -9.46
N GLN A 528 32.25 -10.65 -9.03
CA GLN A 528 31.05 -10.63 -9.87
C GLN A 528 30.45 -9.23 -9.84
N LYS A 529 30.37 -8.57 -11.00
CA LYS A 529 29.75 -7.25 -11.14
C LYS A 529 28.22 -7.40 -11.19
N VAL A 530 27.50 -6.58 -10.44
CA VAL A 530 26.05 -6.56 -10.39
C VAL A 530 25.53 -5.15 -10.58
N LEU A 531 24.53 -4.99 -11.46
CA LEU A 531 23.76 -3.77 -11.61
C LEU A 531 22.34 -4.03 -11.09
N TRP A 532 21.98 -3.39 -9.98
CA TRP A 532 20.64 -3.46 -9.39
C TRP A 532 19.75 -2.34 -9.91
N CYS A 533 18.60 -2.67 -10.49
CA CYS A 533 17.64 -1.70 -11.01
C CYS A 533 16.39 -1.65 -10.11
N PRO A 534 16.27 -0.62 -9.24
CA PRO A 534 15.23 -0.57 -8.21
C PRO A 534 13.90 -0.02 -8.75
N ASP A 535 13.21 -0.82 -9.57
CA ASP A 535 11.95 -0.43 -10.23
C ASP A 535 10.76 -0.29 -9.27
N TRP A 536 10.63 -1.15 -8.27
CA TRP A 536 9.59 -1.01 -7.24
C TRP A 536 9.89 0.11 -6.24
N SER A 537 11.14 0.31 -5.82
CA SER A 537 11.51 1.46 -4.98
C SER A 537 11.31 2.78 -5.74
N SER A 538 11.65 2.83 -7.04
CA SER A 538 11.33 3.99 -7.89
C SER A 538 9.83 4.27 -7.93
N PHE A 539 9.01 3.23 -8.02
CA PHE A 539 7.55 3.38 -7.96
C PHE A 539 7.09 3.91 -6.59
N ALA A 540 7.66 3.40 -5.50
CA ALA A 540 7.36 3.80 -4.13
C ALA A 540 7.71 5.27 -3.86
N VAL A 541 8.83 5.78 -4.38
CA VAL A 541 9.23 7.19 -4.24
C VAL A 541 8.55 8.12 -5.26
N ASN A 542 7.54 7.63 -5.98
CA ASN A 542 6.77 8.38 -6.96
C ASN A 542 7.59 8.86 -8.18
N SER A 543 8.70 8.19 -8.52
CA SER A 543 9.45 8.45 -9.74
C SER A 543 8.56 8.33 -10.97
N CYS A 544 8.76 9.21 -11.96
CA CYS A 544 7.96 9.24 -13.19
C CYS A 544 6.43 9.27 -12.93
N ASN A 545 5.98 9.98 -11.89
CA ASN A 545 4.59 10.04 -11.42
C ASN A 545 3.98 8.67 -11.02
N GLY A 546 4.82 7.67 -10.75
CA GLY A 546 4.42 6.30 -10.49
C GLY A 546 3.91 5.54 -11.72
N GLU A 547 4.25 5.96 -12.94
CA GLU A 547 3.89 5.19 -14.15
C GLU A 547 4.86 4.00 -14.32
N GLN A 548 4.48 2.80 -13.86
CA GLN A 548 5.34 1.60 -13.90
C GLN A 548 5.90 1.26 -15.29
N LYS A 549 5.12 1.50 -16.35
CA LYS A 549 5.58 1.30 -17.74
C LYS A 549 6.72 2.26 -18.11
N VAL A 550 6.66 3.49 -17.64
CA VAL A 550 7.69 4.51 -17.86
C VAL A 550 8.93 4.15 -17.04
N ILE A 551 8.77 3.75 -15.77
CA ILE A 551 9.88 3.27 -14.92
C ILE A 551 10.61 2.09 -15.58
N SER A 552 9.86 1.09 -16.06
CA SER A 552 10.41 -0.07 -16.76
C SER A 552 11.13 0.35 -18.05
N ALA A 553 10.57 1.30 -18.79
CA ALA A 553 11.19 1.87 -19.99
C ALA A 553 12.49 2.62 -19.66
N CYS A 554 12.57 3.32 -18.52
CA CYS A 554 13.80 3.99 -18.08
C CYS A 554 14.95 3.00 -17.89
N TYR A 555 14.72 1.93 -17.12
CA TYR A 555 15.74 0.91 -16.89
C TYR A 555 16.09 0.14 -18.16
N SER A 556 15.10 -0.20 -18.99
CA SER A 556 15.35 -0.81 -20.30
C SER A 556 16.24 0.07 -21.18
N MET A 557 15.93 1.37 -21.27
CA MET A 557 16.74 2.33 -22.04
C MET A 557 18.15 2.46 -21.48
N MET A 558 18.31 2.48 -20.14
CA MET A 558 19.60 2.56 -19.47
C MET A 558 20.47 1.32 -19.76
N ILE A 559 19.91 0.11 -19.62
CA ILE A 559 20.62 -1.15 -19.87
C ILE A 559 21.05 -1.26 -21.34
N GLU A 560 20.16 -0.91 -22.28
CA GLU A 560 20.49 -0.93 -23.70
C GLU A 560 21.54 0.12 -24.07
N ALA A 561 21.49 1.31 -23.46
CA ALA A 561 22.52 2.33 -23.63
C ALA A 561 23.88 1.86 -23.10
N LEU A 562 23.94 1.26 -21.90
CA LEU A 562 25.17 0.68 -21.34
C LEU A 562 25.74 -0.41 -22.25
N THR A 563 24.87 -1.28 -22.76
CA THR A 563 25.25 -2.37 -23.67
C THR A 563 25.77 -1.85 -25.01
N ALA A 564 25.22 -0.75 -25.51
CA ALA A 564 25.64 -0.15 -26.77
C ALA A 564 27.05 0.41 -26.71
N VAL A 565 27.39 1.07 -25.61
CA VAL A 565 28.63 1.84 -25.48
C VAL A 565 29.76 1.05 -24.82
N MET A 566 29.43 0.08 -23.97
CA MET A 566 30.38 -0.77 -23.24
C MET A 566 29.98 -2.26 -23.32
N PRO A 567 29.92 -2.86 -24.53
CA PRO A 567 29.42 -4.22 -24.73
C PRO A 567 30.26 -5.28 -24.00
N ASP A 568 31.58 -5.13 -23.95
CA ASP A 568 32.45 -6.11 -23.30
C ASP A 568 32.33 -6.08 -21.77
N LEU A 569 32.21 -4.88 -21.18
CA LEU A 569 31.93 -4.74 -19.75
C LEU A 569 30.60 -5.39 -19.39
N MET A 570 29.55 -5.13 -20.17
CA MET A 570 28.20 -5.60 -19.87
C MET A 570 28.04 -7.12 -20.00
N LYS A 571 28.92 -7.82 -20.74
CA LYS A 571 28.93 -9.30 -20.76
C LYS A 571 29.22 -9.90 -19.38
N ASP A 572 30.01 -9.21 -18.56
CA ASP A 572 30.41 -9.66 -17.23
C ASP A 572 29.51 -9.11 -16.11
N VAL A 573 28.57 -8.21 -16.44
CA VAL A 573 27.65 -7.60 -15.48
C VAL A 573 26.36 -8.39 -15.40
N LYS A 574 26.01 -8.85 -14.20
CA LYS A 574 24.70 -9.41 -13.94
C LYS A 574 23.71 -8.28 -13.63
N VAL A 575 22.76 -8.05 -14.52
CA VAL A 575 21.68 -7.08 -14.31
C VAL A 575 20.54 -7.76 -13.56
N LEU A 576 20.06 -7.13 -12.49
CA LEU A 576 18.94 -7.60 -11.69
C LEU A 576 17.87 -6.51 -11.62
N ILE A 577 16.66 -6.82 -12.08
CA ILE A 577 15.49 -5.97 -11.86
C ILE A 577 14.89 -6.32 -10.50
N GLN A 578 14.69 -5.31 -9.65
CA GLN A 578 14.25 -5.51 -8.27
C GLN A 578 12.94 -6.30 -8.20
N SER A 579 11.93 -5.95 -9.00
CA SER A 579 10.65 -6.66 -9.02
C SER A 579 10.79 -8.15 -9.36
N GLU A 580 11.57 -8.47 -10.39
CA GLU A 580 11.83 -9.86 -10.79
C GLU A 580 12.56 -10.63 -9.68
N ALA A 581 13.52 -10.00 -9.01
CA ALA A 581 14.26 -10.60 -7.91
C ALA A 581 13.37 -10.85 -6.68
N ILE A 582 12.55 -9.86 -6.28
CA ILE A 582 11.60 -9.98 -5.16
C ILE A 582 10.66 -11.17 -5.39
N LEU A 583 10.20 -11.37 -6.63
CA LEU A 583 9.23 -12.42 -6.96
C LEU A 583 9.81 -13.84 -6.97
N LEU A 584 11.13 -14.02 -6.81
CA LEU A 584 11.73 -15.35 -6.60
C LEU A 584 11.28 -15.98 -5.28
N ASP A 585 11.19 -15.18 -4.22
CA ASP A 585 10.60 -15.56 -2.93
C ASP A 585 10.08 -14.28 -2.22
N PRO A 586 8.84 -13.86 -2.55
CA PRO A 586 8.29 -12.63 -2.01
C PRO A 586 8.09 -12.73 -0.50
N SER A 587 7.82 -13.92 0.04
CA SER A 587 7.63 -14.11 1.48
C SER A 587 8.92 -13.78 2.23
N GLN A 588 10.05 -14.35 1.82
CA GLN A 588 11.32 -14.10 2.50
C GLN A 588 11.76 -12.65 2.37
N TYR A 589 11.60 -12.04 1.19
CA TYR A 589 11.96 -10.65 0.98
C TYR A 589 11.17 -9.70 1.89
N TRP A 590 9.83 -9.80 1.90
CA TRP A 590 9.01 -8.88 2.68
C TRP A 590 9.10 -9.14 4.19
N ILE A 591 9.37 -10.38 4.63
CA ILE A 591 9.72 -10.65 6.03
C ILE A 591 11.03 -9.93 6.41
N SER A 592 12.05 -9.92 5.55
CA SER A 592 13.27 -9.14 5.80
C SER A 592 12.96 -7.65 5.93
N VAL A 593 12.17 -7.09 5.02
CA VAL A 593 11.77 -5.67 5.05
C VAL A 593 10.97 -5.35 6.33
N ILE A 594 10.06 -6.22 6.75
CA ILE A 594 9.32 -6.10 8.03
C ILE A 594 10.30 -6.08 9.21
N ASN A 595 11.28 -6.99 9.24
CA ASN A 595 12.26 -7.06 10.33
C ASN A 595 13.19 -5.84 10.36
N VAL A 596 13.56 -5.29 9.21
CA VAL A 596 14.25 -3.98 9.12
C VAL A 596 13.40 -2.89 9.76
N GLY A 597 12.11 -2.85 9.41
CA GLY A 597 11.19 -1.87 9.95
C GLY A 597 10.97 -1.99 11.45
N ARG A 598 10.98 -3.21 12.00
CA ARG A 598 10.84 -3.48 13.45
C ARG A 598 12.07 -3.03 14.23
N HIS A 599 13.26 -3.22 13.66
CA HIS A 599 14.53 -2.87 14.27
C HIS A 599 14.76 -1.35 14.34
N PHE A 600 14.55 -0.64 13.22
CA PHE A 600 14.84 0.79 13.17
C PHE A 600 13.67 1.68 13.62
N GLN A 601 14.02 2.72 14.37
CA GLN A 601 13.13 3.85 14.62
C GLN A 601 12.86 4.63 13.33
N LEU A 602 11.65 5.17 13.19
CA LEU A 602 11.21 5.89 12.00
C LEU A 602 12.17 7.02 11.61
N GLN A 603 12.65 7.80 12.58
CA GLN A 603 13.56 8.93 12.31
C GLN A 603 14.88 8.48 11.68
N ARG A 604 15.40 7.32 12.07
CA ARG A 604 16.63 6.76 11.50
C ARG A 604 16.46 6.43 10.02
N VAL A 605 15.32 5.87 9.64
CA VAL A 605 15.00 5.55 8.24
C VAL A 605 14.71 6.82 7.43
N ARG A 606 14.03 7.81 8.03
CA ARG A 606 13.73 9.10 7.37
C ARG A 606 14.98 9.91 7.03
N ALA A 607 16.06 9.78 7.80
CA ALA A 607 17.33 10.45 7.55
C ALA A 607 17.95 10.11 6.17
N VAL A 608 17.49 9.04 5.51
CA VAL A 608 17.93 8.68 4.15
C VAL A 608 17.49 9.72 3.11
N ASP A 609 16.29 10.31 3.28
CA ASP A 609 15.78 11.39 2.43
C ASP A 609 14.72 12.16 3.23
N GLU A 610 15.19 13.16 3.95
CA GLU A 610 14.32 13.98 4.81
C GLU A 610 13.41 14.91 4.02
N ALA A 611 13.76 15.21 2.76
CA ALA A 611 13.02 16.13 1.90
C ALA A 611 11.74 15.50 1.35
N ASN A 612 11.68 14.17 1.24
CA ASN A 612 10.51 13.46 0.77
C ASN A 612 9.55 13.12 1.92
N GLU A 613 8.42 13.83 1.97
CA GLU A 613 7.41 13.65 3.02
C GLU A 613 6.42 12.48 2.77
N THR A 614 6.59 11.72 1.68
CA THR A 614 5.71 10.58 1.38
C THR A 614 6.11 9.35 2.18
N ALA A 615 5.13 8.53 2.55
CA ALA A 615 5.42 7.27 3.25
C ALA A 615 6.20 6.29 2.36
N GLY A 616 6.06 6.42 1.04
CA GLY A 616 6.81 5.64 0.05
C GLY A 616 8.33 5.73 0.20
N GLN A 617 8.88 6.87 0.64
CA GLN A 617 10.32 6.99 0.89
C GLN A 617 10.78 6.10 2.06
N VAL A 618 10.01 6.03 3.14
CA VAL A 618 10.31 5.16 4.29
C VAL A 618 10.34 3.70 3.84
N ILE A 619 9.34 3.31 3.02
CA ILE A 619 9.27 1.94 2.48
C ILE A 619 10.42 1.66 1.52
N ALA A 620 10.77 2.58 0.64
CA ALA A 620 11.91 2.44 -0.28
C ALA A 620 13.25 2.30 0.45
N ALA A 621 13.47 3.04 1.54
CA ALA A 621 14.67 2.92 2.37
C ALA A 621 14.73 1.56 3.09
N MET A 622 13.60 1.05 3.60
CA MET A 622 13.53 -0.30 4.16
C MET A 622 13.76 -1.38 3.09
N MET A 623 13.18 -1.21 1.90
CA MET A 623 13.40 -2.08 0.74
C MET A 623 14.85 -2.09 0.32
N HIS A 624 15.55 -0.95 0.35
CA HIS A 624 16.98 -0.88 0.04
C HIS A 624 17.83 -1.77 0.97
N VAL A 625 17.53 -1.79 2.27
CA VAL A 625 18.18 -2.74 3.19
C VAL A 625 17.82 -4.18 2.79
N GLY A 626 16.55 -4.46 2.49
CA GLY A 626 16.09 -5.74 1.98
C GLY A 626 16.82 -6.19 0.70
N ASP A 627 17.06 -5.29 -0.25
CA ASP A 627 17.80 -5.52 -1.48
C ASP A 627 19.25 -5.92 -1.18
N VAL A 628 19.92 -5.20 -0.26
CA VAL A 628 21.28 -5.52 0.18
C VAL A 628 21.34 -6.89 0.84
N LEU A 629 20.38 -7.23 1.70
CA LEU A 629 20.27 -8.57 2.28
C LEU A 629 20.04 -9.63 1.20
N ALA A 630 19.23 -9.34 0.18
CA ALA A 630 18.91 -10.27 -0.88
C ALA A 630 20.09 -10.55 -1.82
N ILE A 631 20.85 -9.52 -2.17
CA ILE A 631 22.04 -9.59 -3.02
C ILE A 631 23.25 -10.15 -2.25
N ALA A 632 23.37 -9.82 -0.96
CA ALA A 632 24.52 -10.09 -0.11
C ALA A 632 25.86 -9.61 -0.73
N PRO A 633 26.01 -8.31 -1.08
CA PRO A 633 27.23 -7.81 -1.69
C PRO A 633 28.40 -7.82 -0.70
N SER A 634 29.62 -8.06 -1.21
CA SER A 634 30.84 -7.79 -0.43
C SER A 634 31.22 -6.32 -0.49
N THR A 635 30.93 -5.66 -1.62
CA THR A 635 31.18 -4.23 -1.82
C THR A 635 29.99 -3.59 -2.53
N ILE A 636 29.58 -2.42 -2.06
CA ILE A 636 28.61 -1.56 -2.72
C ILE A 636 29.35 -0.32 -3.22
N CYS A 637 29.32 -0.06 -4.51
CA CYS A 637 29.85 1.16 -5.10
C CYS A 637 28.71 2.14 -5.41
N SER A 638 28.84 3.37 -4.92
CA SER A 638 27.79 4.37 -5.03
C SER A 638 28.33 5.79 -5.18
N SER A 639 27.44 6.69 -5.61
CA SER A 639 27.67 8.13 -5.47
C SER A 639 27.59 8.56 -3.99
N PRO A 640 28.12 9.74 -3.63
CA PRO A 640 27.99 10.28 -2.28
C PRO A 640 26.52 10.45 -1.82
N ALA A 641 25.60 10.75 -2.75
CA ALA A 641 24.20 10.97 -2.43
C ALA A 641 23.47 9.71 -1.93
N ALA A 642 23.87 8.52 -2.41
CA ALA A 642 23.26 7.25 -2.00
C ALA A 642 23.93 6.63 -0.76
N LYS A 643 25.04 7.21 -0.29
CA LYS A 643 25.87 6.67 0.80
C LYS A 643 25.06 6.36 2.06
N VAL A 644 24.19 7.28 2.47
CA VAL A 644 23.38 7.16 3.70
C VAL A 644 22.48 5.92 3.67
N ALA A 645 21.88 5.60 2.51
CA ALA A 645 21.05 4.41 2.34
C ALA A 645 21.88 3.11 2.48
N HIS A 646 23.09 3.08 1.91
CA HIS A 646 23.98 1.93 2.03
C HIS A 646 24.52 1.74 3.46
N GLU A 647 24.83 2.83 4.15
CA GLU A 647 25.24 2.80 5.56
C GLU A 647 24.13 2.26 6.45
N LEU A 648 22.86 2.64 6.20
CA LEU A 648 21.72 2.07 6.93
C LEU A 648 21.66 0.54 6.81
N ALA A 649 21.96 -0.01 5.62
CA ALA A 649 22.01 -1.46 5.43
C ALA A 649 23.20 -2.11 6.15
N CYS A 650 24.36 -1.45 6.17
CA CYS A 650 25.53 -1.91 6.92
C CYS A 650 25.27 -1.93 8.42
N ASP A 651 24.62 -0.88 8.94
CA ASP A 651 24.27 -0.75 10.34
C ASP A 651 23.29 -1.85 10.75
N TYR A 652 22.30 -2.17 9.90
CA TYR A 652 21.36 -3.27 10.16
C TYR A 652 22.10 -4.60 10.37
N ILE A 653 23.01 -4.96 9.47
CA ILE A 653 23.76 -6.23 9.54
C ILE A 653 24.63 -6.29 10.81
N LYS A 654 25.26 -5.16 11.18
CA LYS A 654 26.09 -5.07 12.41
C LYS A 654 25.26 -5.17 13.67
N GLU A 655 24.19 -4.38 13.78
CA GLU A 655 23.37 -4.25 14.99
C GLU A 655 22.51 -5.49 15.26
N THR A 656 22.13 -6.23 14.22
CA THR A 656 21.38 -7.49 14.35
C THR A 656 22.26 -8.72 14.49
N GLU A 657 23.58 -8.54 14.51
CA GLU A 657 24.58 -9.62 14.63
C GLU A 657 24.37 -10.77 13.63
N VAL A 658 23.94 -10.43 12.41
CA VAL A 658 23.79 -11.39 11.32
C VAL A 658 25.15 -11.99 10.97
N THR A 659 25.23 -13.31 10.91
CA THR A 659 26.48 -14.04 10.63
C THR A 659 26.48 -14.69 9.25
N GLU A 660 25.31 -14.80 8.62
CA GLU A 660 25.09 -15.49 7.36
C GLU A 660 25.57 -14.70 6.13
N ILE A 661 25.79 -13.39 6.28
CA ILE A 661 26.33 -12.50 5.25
C ILE A 661 27.36 -11.55 5.86
N ALA A 662 28.35 -11.14 5.06
CA ALA A 662 29.31 -10.14 5.48
C ALA A 662 28.70 -8.73 5.41
N VAL A 663 29.15 -7.84 6.29
CA VAL A 663 28.87 -6.40 6.18
C VAL A 663 29.58 -5.88 4.92
N PRO A 664 28.86 -5.25 3.96
CA PRO A 664 29.47 -4.75 2.75
C PRO A 664 30.40 -3.55 3.03
N ALA A 665 31.49 -3.47 2.27
CA ALA A 665 32.27 -2.24 2.17
C ALA A 665 31.53 -1.22 1.27
N VAL A 666 31.37 0.03 1.72
CA VAL A 666 30.79 1.10 0.91
C VAL A 666 31.89 1.90 0.23
N HIS A 667 32.06 1.70 -1.08
CA HIS A 667 33.02 2.43 -1.91
C HIS A 667 32.34 3.64 -2.56
N VAL A 668 32.67 4.84 -2.09
CA VAL A 668 32.12 6.08 -2.64
C VAL A 668 32.97 6.56 -3.79
N SER A 669 32.37 6.65 -4.98
CA SER A 669 32.99 7.25 -6.15
C SER A 669 32.12 8.42 -6.62
N PRO A 670 32.70 9.62 -6.86
CA PRO A 670 31.94 10.77 -7.35
C PRO A 670 31.08 10.43 -8.57
N PRO A 671 30.01 11.18 -8.88
CA PRO A 671 29.35 11.11 -10.18
C PRO A 671 30.16 11.85 -11.25
N VAL A 672 29.93 11.55 -12.53
CA VAL A 672 30.50 12.29 -13.65
C VAL A 672 29.70 13.57 -13.80
N ASP A 673 30.35 14.72 -13.63
CA ASP A 673 29.71 16.02 -13.79
C ASP A 673 29.47 16.30 -15.29
N SER A 674 28.25 16.02 -15.75
CA SER A 674 27.81 16.27 -17.12
C SER A 674 27.05 17.59 -17.30
N ALA A 675 26.96 18.42 -16.26
CA ALA A 675 26.31 19.71 -16.37
C ALA A 675 27.10 20.58 -17.35
N LEU A 676 26.42 21.22 -18.31
CA LEU A 676 27.06 22.01 -19.36
C LEU A 676 27.32 23.46 -18.92
N LYS A 677 26.92 23.83 -17.71
CA LYS A 677 27.18 25.13 -17.10
C LYS A 677 27.64 24.95 -15.66
N PRO A 678 28.48 25.87 -15.14
CA PRO A 678 28.90 25.82 -13.76
C PRO A 678 27.73 26.12 -12.80
N PRO A 679 27.78 25.65 -11.54
CA PRO A 679 26.69 25.79 -10.58
C PRO A 679 26.17 27.22 -10.40
N HIS A 680 27.05 28.22 -10.36
CA HIS A 680 26.67 29.64 -10.21
C HIS A 680 25.93 30.23 -11.44
N MET A 681 25.94 29.54 -12.58
CA MET A 681 25.18 29.91 -13.79
C MET A 681 23.88 29.10 -13.93
N MET A 682 23.57 28.25 -12.96
CA MET A 682 22.33 27.46 -12.91
C MET A 682 21.22 28.14 -12.10
N ASP A 683 21.42 29.40 -11.68
CA ASP A 683 20.39 30.20 -11.02
C ASP A 683 19.23 30.49 -11.99
N GLY A 684 18.14 29.74 -11.85
CA GLY A 684 16.94 29.87 -12.67
C GLY A 684 16.22 28.54 -12.88
N PRO A 685 15.12 28.52 -13.65
CA PRO A 685 14.45 27.27 -14.03
C PRO A 685 15.39 26.43 -14.90
N ALA A 686 15.49 25.13 -14.58
CA ALA A 686 16.29 24.17 -15.33
C ALA A 686 16.03 24.27 -16.84
N ASN A 687 17.09 24.44 -17.64
CA ASN A 687 16.99 24.52 -19.08
C ASN A 687 17.32 23.16 -19.71
N ALA A 688 16.52 22.72 -20.67
CA ALA A 688 16.74 21.45 -21.37
C ALA A 688 18.09 21.39 -22.12
N ASP A 689 18.75 22.55 -22.35
CA ASP A 689 20.07 22.62 -22.95
C ASP A 689 21.23 22.60 -21.92
N ASP A 690 20.94 22.48 -20.62
CA ASP A 690 21.96 22.46 -19.56
C ASP A 690 22.62 21.08 -19.39
N GLU A 691 22.01 20.01 -19.93
CA GLU A 691 22.52 18.64 -19.88
C GLU A 691 22.29 17.89 -21.20
N ILE A 692 23.11 16.87 -21.46
CA ILE A 692 22.90 15.93 -22.56
C ILE A 692 22.08 14.74 -22.05
N TYR A 693 20.98 14.42 -22.74
CA TYR A 693 20.09 13.32 -22.39
C TYR A 693 20.21 12.18 -23.40
N LEU A 694 19.97 10.93 -22.96
CA LEU A 694 20.07 9.75 -23.83
C LEU A 694 19.13 9.77 -25.04
N LEU A 695 18.06 10.57 -24.97
CA LEU A 695 17.06 10.70 -26.03
C LEU A 695 17.35 11.85 -27.02
N ASP A 696 18.44 12.60 -26.82
CA ASP A 696 18.81 13.72 -27.67
C ASP A 696 19.15 13.27 -29.10
N ALA A 697 18.63 14.00 -30.09
CA ALA A 697 19.05 13.84 -31.48
C ALA A 697 20.43 14.49 -31.70
N SER A 698 21.09 14.14 -32.81
CA SER A 698 22.40 14.72 -33.17
C SER A 698 22.38 16.26 -33.19
N MET A 699 21.29 16.87 -33.67
CA MET A 699 21.12 18.33 -33.64
C MET A 699 21.04 18.90 -32.21
N ASP A 700 20.45 18.18 -31.27
CA ASP A 700 20.36 18.60 -29.87
C ASP A 700 21.74 18.54 -29.21
N VAL A 701 22.47 17.44 -29.37
CA VAL A 701 23.85 17.28 -28.88
C VAL A 701 24.74 18.43 -29.38
N GLY A 702 24.68 18.73 -30.69
CA GLY A 702 25.44 19.82 -31.29
C GLY A 702 25.05 21.20 -30.76
N ARG A 703 23.75 21.48 -30.60
CA ARG A 703 23.25 22.74 -30.03
C ARG A 703 23.74 22.92 -28.59
N LYS A 704 23.64 21.87 -27.78
CA LYS A 704 23.99 21.87 -26.36
C LYS A 704 25.50 22.05 -26.13
N LEU A 705 26.33 21.27 -26.82
CA LEU A 705 27.79 21.41 -26.71
C LEU A 705 28.34 22.74 -27.24
N LYS A 706 27.69 23.33 -28.24
CA LYS A 706 28.02 24.70 -28.68
C LYS A 706 27.84 25.71 -27.54
N ARG A 707 26.80 25.53 -26.72
CA ARG A 707 26.45 26.39 -25.57
C ARG A 707 27.17 26.02 -24.28
N ALA A 708 27.79 24.85 -24.22
CA ALA A 708 28.50 24.38 -23.04
C ALA A 708 29.59 25.37 -22.62
N PHE A 709 29.70 25.59 -21.32
CA PHE A 709 30.75 26.38 -20.71
C PHE A 709 32.13 25.77 -21.03
N CYS A 710 33.09 26.61 -21.41
CA CYS A 710 34.44 26.19 -21.78
C CYS A 710 35.27 27.45 -22.06
N GLU A 711 36.02 27.88 -21.06
CA GLU A 711 36.89 29.05 -21.16
C GLU A 711 38.34 28.62 -21.42
N PRO A 712 39.13 29.39 -22.19
CA PRO A 712 40.54 29.07 -22.42
C PRO A 712 41.29 28.89 -21.08
N GLY A 713 42.02 27.78 -20.93
CA GLY A 713 42.80 27.49 -19.73
C GLY A 713 42.00 27.00 -18.51
N ASN A 714 40.67 27.10 -18.51
CA ASN A 714 39.83 26.66 -17.39
C ASN A 714 39.59 25.15 -17.43
N VAL A 715 40.21 24.42 -16.51
CA VAL A 715 40.06 22.97 -16.36
C VAL A 715 39.28 22.57 -15.10
N GLU A 716 38.82 23.54 -14.31
CA GLU A 716 38.10 23.27 -13.05
C GLU A 716 36.67 22.80 -13.31
N HIS A 717 35.94 23.51 -14.17
CA HIS A 717 34.67 23.05 -14.70
C HIS A 717 34.66 23.25 -16.22
N CYS A 718 35.06 22.20 -16.94
CA CYS A 718 35.09 22.18 -18.40
C CYS A 718 34.33 20.95 -18.92
N PRO A 719 33.00 21.06 -19.10
CA PRO A 719 32.15 19.97 -19.57
C PRO A 719 32.67 19.27 -20.83
N PRO A 720 33.24 19.96 -21.85
CA PRO A 720 33.85 19.27 -22.98
C PRO A 720 34.98 18.30 -22.61
N ILE A 721 35.85 18.69 -21.66
CA ILE A 721 36.94 17.82 -21.18
C ILE A 721 36.36 16.64 -20.40
N THR A 722 35.42 16.89 -19.48
CA THR A 722 34.77 15.84 -18.69
C THR A 722 34.06 14.81 -19.58
N LEU A 723 33.34 15.26 -20.61
CA LEU A 723 32.63 14.37 -21.53
C LEU A 723 33.56 13.58 -22.44
N VAL A 724 34.70 14.15 -22.86
CA VAL A 724 35.74 13.41 -23.60
C VAL A 724 36.32 12.30 -22.75
N ASP A 725 36.68 12.62 -21.50
CA ASP A 725 37.22 11.62 -20.58
C ASP A 725 36.23 10.46 -20.39
N ALA A 726 34.97 10.81 -20.09
CA ALA A 726 33.92 9.83 -19.79
C ALA A 726 33.47 9.00 -21.01
N CYS A 727 33.37 9.59 -22.20
CA CYS A 727 32.79 8.93 -23.38
C CYS A 727 33.82 8.36 -24.36
N VAL A 728 35.03 8.92 -24.39
CA VAL A 728 36.04 8.62 -25.41
C VAL A 728 37.24 7.92 -24.78
N ILE A 729 37.93 8.59 -23.87
CA ILE A 729 39.20 8.11 -23.30
C ILE A 729 38.96 6.91 -22.39
N SER A 730 37.96 6.98 -21.49
CA SER A 730 37.57 5.88 -20.60
C SER A 730 37.03 4.64 -21.36
N ALA A 731 36.64 4.82 -22.63
CA ALA A 731 36.26 3.73 -23.53
C ALA A 731 37.45 3.18 -24.34
N GLY A 732 38.68 3.61 -24.05
CA GLY A 732 39.92 3.18 -24.71
C GLY A 732 40.13 3.80 -26.10
N LYS A 733 39.45 4.91 -26.43
CA LYS A 733 39.57 5.60 -27.73
C LYS A 733 40.35 6.90 -27.59
N GLY A 734 40.96 7.35 -28.69
CA GLY A 734 41.62 8.66 -28.77
C GLY A 734 40.69 9.75 -29.32
N LEU A 735 40.91 11.00 -28.88
CA LEU A 735 40.29 12.19 -29.46
C LEU A 735 41.24 12.83 -30.48
N ALA A 736 40.88 12.77 -31.76
CA ALA A 736 41.56 13.50 -32.82
C ALA A 736 41.03 14.95 -32.91
N ILE A 737 41.93 15.92 -32.82
CA ILE A 737 41.66 17.34 -33.05
C ILE A 737 42.36 17.75 -34.33
N ASN A 738 41.56 18.14 -35.33
CA ASN A 738 42.07 18.56 -36.63
C ASN A 738 42.06 20.10 -36.72
N ARG A 739 43.22 20.72 -36.90
CA ARG A 739 43.37 22.18 -36.92
C ARG A 739 44.56 22.59 -37.79
N LYS A 740 44.54 23.83 -38.26
CA LYS A 740 45.61 24.38 -39.10
C LYS A 740 46.96 24.34 -38.38
N GLU A 741 48.06 24.23 -39.12
CA GLU A 741 49.43 24.29 -38.59
C GLU A 741 49.65 25.54 -37.71
N GLU A 742 49.10 26.69 -38.12
CA GLU A 742 49.15 27.96 -37.39
C GLU A 742 48.49 27.90 -36.00
N ASN A 743 47.57 26.95 -35.78
CA ASN A 743 46.86 26.72 -34.52
C ASN A 743 47.45 25.53 -33.74
N GLY A 744 48.64 25.02 -34.11
CA GLY A 744 49.32 23.92 -33.43
C GLY A 744 49.10 22.53 -34.03
N GLY A 745 48.60 22.46 -35.27
CA GLY A 745 48.53 21.23 -36.09
C GLY A 745 47.59 20.14 -35.56
N ASP A 746 47.39 19.09 -36.37
CA ASP A 746 46.56 17.94 -35.99
C ASP A 746 47.20 17.17 -34.82
N LYS A 747 46.40 16.84 -33.80
CA LYS A 747 46.86 16.09 -32.63
C LYS A 747 45.82 15.08 -32.17
N ASN A 748 46.27 13.88 -31.81
CA ASN A 748 45.42 12.83 -31.25
C ASN A 748 45.74 12.64 -29.76
N TYR A 749 44.74 12.81 -28.91
CA TYR A 749 44.86 12.66 -27.46
C TYR A 749 44.35 11.29 -27.03
N VAL A 750 45.23 10.47 -26.46
CA VAL A 750 44.88 9.15 -25.87
C VAL A 750 44.91 9.16 -24.35
N SER A 751 45.38 10.25 -23.75
CA SER A 751 45.43 10.50 -22.31
C SER A 751 44.68 11.79 -22.00
N ILE A 752 43.87 11.77 -20.93
CA ILE A 752 43.18 12.96 -20.46
C ILE A 752 44.17 14.00 -19.92
N ASP A 753 45.28 13.55 -19.33
CA ASP A 753 46.30 14.43 -18.75
C ASP A 753 46.97 15.27 -19.84
N ASP A 754 47.25 14.68 -21.01
CA ASP A 754 47.82 15.40 -22.15
C ASP A 754 46.84 16.45 -22.70
N LEU A 755 45.55 16.11 -22.76
CA LEU A 755 44.51 17.04 -23.21
C LEU A 755 44.36 18.21 -22.23
N VAL A 756 44.34 17.92 -20.93
CA VAL A 756 44.23 18.92 -19.85
C VAL A 756 45.46 19.81 -19.83
N ALA A 757 46.67 19.27 -20.01
CA ALA A 757 47.91 20.05 -20.03
C ALA A 757 47.94 21.04 -21.21
N ASP A 758 47.58 20.59 -22.41
CA ASP A 758 47.53 21.44 -23.60
C ASP A 758 46.42 22.49 -23.51
N PHE A 759 45.26 22.14 -22.96
CA PHE A 759 44.16 23.09 -22.77
C PHE A 759 44.49 24.14 -21.71
N LYS A 760 45.08 23.72 -20.57
CA LYS A 760 45.48 24.59 -19.46
C LYS A 760 46.59 25.56 -19.86
N SER A 761 47.55 25.12 -20.67
CA SER A 761 48.64 25.95 -21.18
C SER A 761 48.22 26.92 -22.29
N GLY A 762 47.01 26.76 -22.84
CA GLY A 762 46.52 27.53 -23.99
C GLY A 762 47.00 26.99 -25.34
N ALA A 763 47.78 25.91 -25.37
CA ALA A 763 48.18 25.21 -26.60
C ALA A 763 46.98 24.59 -27.34
N LEU A 764 45.85 24.37 -26.65
CA LEU A 764 44.58 23.97 -27.21
C LEU A 764 43.48 24.98 -26.88
N HIS A 765 42.92 25.62 -27.90
CA HIS A 765 41.86 26.62 -27.74
C HIS A 765 40.46 25.96 -27.71
N PRO A 766 39.48 26.49 -26.93
CA PRO A 766 38.09 26.01 -26.92
C PRO A 766 37.45 25.86 -28.31
N GLY A 767 37.81 26.76 -29.24
CA GLY A 767 37.32 26.76 -30.61
C GLY A 767 37.73 25.53 -31.42
N ASP A 768 38.87 24.90 -31.10
CA ASP A 768 39.34 23.67 -31.74
C ASP A 768 38.87 22.42 -30.97
N LEU A 769 38.79 22.52 -29.63
CA LEU A 769 38.31 21.46 -28.75
C LEU A 769 36.83 21.14 -29.00
N LYS A 770 35.94 22.14 -28.85
CA LYS A 770 34.48 21.92 -28.87
C LYS A 770 33.97 21.19 -30.12
N PRO A 771 34.38 21.52 -31.36
CA PRO A 771 33.90 20.81 -32.54
C PRO A 771 34.30 19.33 -32.52
N SER A 772 35.54 19.03 -32.12
CA SER A 772 36.07 17.68 -32.03
C SER A 772 35.35 16.86 -30.95
N VAL A 773 35.14 17.45 -29.77
CA VAL A 773 34.33 16.87 -28.69
C VAL A 773 32.90 16.63 -29.14
N THR A 774 32.28 17.59 -29.82
CA THR A 774 30.90 17.47 -30.32
C THR A 774 30.74 16.27 -31.24
N LYS A 775 31.67 16.10 -32.18
CA LYS A 775 31.68 14.95 -33.08
C LYS A 775 31.88 13.63 -32.31
N ALA A 776 32.78 13.60 -31.33
CA ALA A 776 33.07 12.40 -30.57
C ALA A 776 31.92 11.97 -29.65
N VAL A 777 31.32 12.93 -28.91
CA VAL A 777 30.16 12.68 -28.06
C VAL A 777 28.94 12.31 -28.90
N ASP A 778 28.70 12.96 -30.05
CA ASP A 778 27.60 12.56 -30.93
C ASP A 778 27.81 11.16 -31.53
N ALA A 779 29.06 10.78 -31.86
CA ALA A 779 29.38 9.43 -32.29
C ALA A 779 29.15 8.39 -31.17
N TYR A 780 29.45 8.74 -29.91
CA TYR A 780 29.12 7.91 -28.76
C TYR A 780 27.60 7.72 -28.61
N MET A 781 26.84 8.81 -28.67
CA MET A 781 25.37 8.79 -28.65
C MET A 781 24.78 8.06 -29.86
N GLN A 782 25.46 8.06 -31.00
CA GLN A 782 25.05 7.35 -32.20
C GLN A 782 25.01 5.83 -31.98
N LEU A 783 25.97 5.27 -31.22
CA LEU A 783 25.95 3.86 -30.83
C LEU A 783 24.67 3.49 -30.09
N ILE A 784 24.25 4.35 -29.16
CA ILE A 784 22.99 4.17 -28.40
C ILE A 784 21.79 4.23 -29.35
N ARG A 785 21.73 5.24 -30.22
CA ARG A 785 20.63 5.39 -31.20
C ARG A 785 20.53 4.19 -32.14
N ASP A 786 21.65 3.65 -32.59
CA ASP A 786 21.67 2.49 -33.48
C ASP A 786 21.27 1.21 -32.75
N ARG A 787 21.69 1.03 -31.49
CA ARG A 787 21.23 -0.06 -30.64
C ARG A 787 19.72 -0.01 -30.42
N VAL A 788 19.19 1.17 -30.09
CA VAL A 788 17.74 1.37 -29.92
C VAL A 788 16.99 1.05 -31.21
N LYS A 789 17.50 1.51 -32.38
CA LYS A 789 16.90 1.15 -33.68
C LYS A 789 17.00 -0.34 -34.02
N ALA A 790 17.97 -1.06 -33.50
CA ALA A 790 18.12 -2.49 -33.73
C ALA A 790 17.26 -3.36 -32.80
N ASN A 791 16.88 -2.85 -31.62
CA ASN A 791 16.15 -3.60 -30.60
C ASN A 791 14.71 -3.09 -30.43
N ASP A 792 13.72 -3.91 -30.77
CA ASP A 792 12.30 -3.50 -30.72
C ASP A 792 11.79 -3.20 -29.31
N ALA A 793 12.30 -3.87 -28.28
CA ALA A 793 11.98 -3.53 -26.88
C ALA A 793 12.54 -2.16 -26.52
N ALA A 794 13.75 -1.84 -26.98
CA ALA A 794 14.37 -0.53 -26.79
C ALA A 794 13.60 0.59 -27.52
N LYS A 795 13.16 0.36 -28.78
CA LYS A 795 12.28 1.32 -29.50
C LYS A 795 11.00 1.60 -28.72
N LYS A 796 10.38 0.56 -28.19
CA LYS A 796 9.15 0.68 -27.41
C LYS A 796 9.39 1.48 -26.14
N ALA A 797 10.49 1.21 -25.43
CA ALA A 797 10.90 1.99 -24.26
C ALA A 797 11.12 3.47 -24.63
N GLU A 798 11.89 3.76 -25.68
CA GLU A 798 12.12 5.12 -26.18
C GLU A 798 10.79 5.84 -26.49
N ALA A 799 9.85 5.17 -27.16
CA ALA A 799 8.55 5.75 -27.49
C ALA A 799 7.73 6.07 -26.22
N GLU A 800 7.75 5.19 -25.21
CA GLU A 800 7.06 5.39 -23.94
C GLU A 800 7.62 6.63 -23.21
N LEU A 801 8.95 6.74 -23.12
CA LEU A 801 9.62 7.89 -22.49
C LEU A 801 9.30 9.21 -23.21
N LYS A 802 9.40 9.24 -24.55
CA LYS A 802 9.05 10.42 -25.35
C LYS A 802 7.58 10.83 -25.17
N ASN A 803 6.68 9.86 -25.13
CA ASN A 803 5.26 10.12 -24.90
C ASN A 803 4.99 10.69 -23.50
N PHE A 804 5.67 10.17 -22.48
CA PHE A 804 5.59 10.68 -21.12
C PHE A 804 6.09 12.13 -21.03
N LEU A 805 7.26 12.43 -21.57
CA LEU A 805 7.83 13.79 -21.60
C LEU A 805 6.92 14.77 -22.34
N LYS A 806 6.33 14.36 -23.47
CA LYS A 806 5.36 15.18 -24.21
C LYS A 806 4.12 15.50 -23.38
N LYS A 807 3.58 14.53 -22.63
CA LYS A 807 2.44 14.74 -21.72
C LYS A 807 2.81 15.67 -20.56
N ALA A 808 3.99 15.48 -19.96
CA ALA A 808 4.48 16.33 -18.87
C ALA A 808 4.66 17.78 -19.32
N ALA A 809 5.27 18.02 -20.49
CA ALA A 809 5.41 19.35 -21.08
C ALA A 809 4.05 20.00 -21.39
N ALA A 810 3.06 19.23 -21.85
CA ALA A 810 1.71 19.75 -22.10
C ALA A 810 0.97 20.13 -20.81
N LYS A 811 1.22 19.44 -19.69
CA LYS A 811 0.69 19.81 -18.37
C LYS A 811 1.33 21.08 -17.81
N LYS A 812 2.66 21.27 -17.97
CA LYS A 812 3.36 22.49 -17.51
C LYS A 812 2.92 23.77 -18.25
N LYS A 813 2.39 23.65 -19.48
CA LYS A 813 1.89 24.77 -20.29
C LYS A 813 0.42 25.15 -20.00
N LYS A 814 -0.31 24.30 -19.30
CA LYS A 814 -1.69 24.53 -18.87
C LYS A 814 -1.69 25.00 -17.43
#